data_AF-A0A6C1B4J0-F1
#
_entry.id   AF-A0A6C1B4J0-F1
#
_cell.length_a   1.000
_cell.length_b   1.000
_cell.length_c   1.000
_cell.angle_alpha   90.00
_cell.angle_beta   90.00
_cell.angle_gamma   90.00
#
_symmetry.space_group_name_H-M   'P 1'
#
loop_
_entity.id
_entity.type
_entity.pdbx_description
1 polymer ?
#
loop_
_entity_poly.entity_id
_entity_poly.type
_entity_poly.pdbx_seq_one_letter_code
_entity_poly.pdbx_strand_id
1 'polypeptide(L)'
;MCLFPVSIRQCRRFGLRGAFALIATTLALLARAAAPGVVHHDLQVSLDPARHHIRVTDTLTLPDDARGPLRLWLGAAFHLDAPPATLKPLDASDDGRFRAWRLELPANTRRITLSYAGTIETDTAHVEHAMPPAWIDTHGVYLDGASAWVPRVDGHPVRFTLRVDGPAGWTYLSQGRREDDGRRWVSDTPQEDIYLLAGPFARTDRAHGPVTLETDLLADDPALAGRYLAVMGGYIDFFSALLGPYPYPRFAVVENRWQTGYGMPGFTLLGSQVLRLPFILHSSLPHEILHNWWGNGVWVDARDGNWCEGLTAYLADHLIQEAIGAGADYRRKLLERYTAFAAAGRDLPLRDFRSRHSEATQAVGYGKMLMLVHMQRRHMGDAAFVAALRQLWQRHRFSTATMDDVAAALNPDGSGTAFAPIWRNTAGAPQIAIAGLDVTPQAAGGQRLDLRLQQTQSGAAYPLSVPVTVQLADGSRDDLSLDFTGKSARLQQHYASAPVRVDVDPQFDVFRRLDPGEQPSALARLFGAATQWLILPDAADPDQRAAWQALADAWQQRYGNVRIVSDSALATVPADAAVWVLGWHNRALAALRPRFNTPGQGLDTAAATVGPTRYTAADHAVVLLDADNRRAPLGFIGAATPADIAALARKLPHYSTYGRLVFAAGTMNRLVGEALPVSHSPLSRVLGTTDPGPPTERRPPLADQVEVALPSGR
;
A
#
# COMPACT_ATOMS: atom_id res chain seq x y z
N MET A 1 -3.73 -4.96 0.11
CA MET A 1 -3.83 -6.04 1.12
C MET A 1 -3.54 -7.27 0.31
N CYS A 2 -2.30 -7.44 -0.12
CA CYS A 2 -2.00 -8.33 -1.25
C CYS A 2 -0.91 -9.30 -0.81
N LEU A 3 -1.11 -10.58 -1.14
CA LEU A 3 -0.35 -11.71 -0.61
C LEU A 3 0.00 -12.64 -1.78
N PHE A 4 1.25 -12.71 -2.17
CA PHE A 4 1.75 -13.91 -2.87
C PHE A 4 2.38 -14.84 -1.82
N PRO A 5 1.82 -16.02 -1.53
CA PRO A 5 2.55 -17.05 -0.82
C PRO A 5 3.45 -17.80 -1.82
N VAL A 6 4.64 -17.26 -2.10
CA VAL A 6 5.69 -18.03 -2.80
C VAL A 6 6.33 -19.00 -1.79
N SER A 7 6.11 -20.30 -1.98
CA SER A 7 6.79 -21.36 -1.23
C SER A 7 8.28 -21.41 -1.62
N ILE A 8 9.18 -20.98 -0.72
CA ILE A 8 10.64 -21.03 -0.90
C ILE A 8 11.22 -22.30 -0.25
N ARG A 9 11.96 -23.12 -1.01
CA ARG A 9 12.92 -24.11 -0.46
C ARG A 9 14.33 -23.52 -0.40
N GLN A 10 15.00 -23.74 0.73
CA GLN A 10 16.39 -23.37 0.99
C GLN A 10 17.38 -24.35 0.33
N CYS A 11 18.47 -23.84 -0.24
CA CYS A 11 19.69 -24.61 -0.48
C CYS A 11 20.85 -23.96 0.31
N ARG A 12 21.59 -24.80 1.04
CA ARG A 12 22.60 -24.40 2.04
C ARG A 12 23.83 -23.73 1.42
N ARG A 13 24.37 -22.76 2.17
CA ARG A 13 25.66 -22.08 1.97
C ARG A 13 26.82 -23.08 2.01
N PHE A 14 27.65 -23.10 0.97
CA PHE A 14 29.04 -23.56 1.06
C PHE A 14 29.96 -22.34 0.92
N GLY A 15 30.79 -22.12 1.92
CA GLY A 15 31.82 -21.08 1.91
C GLY A 15 33.10 -21.60 1.28
N LEU A 16 33.68 -20.80 0.39
CA LEU A 16 35.12 -20.85 0.12
C LEU A 16 35.66 -19.42 0.00
N ARG A 17 36.69 -19.14 0.80
CA ARG A 17 37.56 -17.96 0.72
C ARG A 17 38.61 -18.20 -0.37
N GLY A 18 38.96 -17.16 -1.12
CA GLY A 18 40.14 -17.14 -1.98
C GLY A 18 40.11 -15.99 -2.98
N ALA A 19 40.91 -14.95 -2.73
CA ALA A 19 41.07 -13.78 -3.58
C ALA A 19 41.89 -14.08 -4.84
N PHE A 20 41.64 -13.37 -5.94
CA PHE A 20 42.64 -12.59 -6.70
C PHE A 20 41.95 -11.81 -7.83
N ALA A 21 42.36 -10.55 -7.99
CA ALA A 21 41.92 -9.65 -9.04
C ALA A 21 42.81 -9.78 -10.29
N LEU A 22 42.22 -9.73 -11.50
CA LEU A 22 42.84 -9.05 -12.65
C LEU A 22 41.78 -8.71 -13.72
N ILE A 23 41.91 -7.51 -14.27
CA ILE A 23 41.09 -6.86 -15.29
C ILE A 23 41.33 -7.48 -16.67
N ALA A 24 40.26 -7.83 -17.40
CA ALA A 24 40.26 -7.82 -18.86
C ALA A 24 38.83 -7.80 -19.42
N THR A 25 38.57 -6.76 -20.20
CA THR A 25 37.45 -6.53 -21.13
C THR A 25 36.88 -7.81 -21.73
N THR A 26 35.69 -8.21 -21.28
CA THR A 26 34.87 -9.23 -21.95
C THR A 26 33.56 -8.58 -22.36
N LEU A 27 33.35 -8.52 -23.68
CA LEU A 27 32.03 -8.29 -24.28
C LEU A 27 31.03 -9.18 -23.54
N ALA A 28 30.08 -8.58 -22.84
CA ALA A 28 28.95 -9.27 -22.26
C ALA A 28 28.03 -9.75 -23.39
N LEU A 29 28.39 -10.87 -24.03
CA LEU A 29 27.42 -11.78 -24.61
C LEU A 29 26.62 -12.35 -23.44
N LEU A 30 25.58 -11.61 -23.02
CA LEU A 30 24.48 -12.16 -22.26
C LEU A 30 23.88 -13.26 -23.12
N ALA A 31 24.32 -14.50 -22.90
CA ALA A 31 23.62 -15.68 -23.35
C ALA A 31 22.23 -15.60 -22.72
N ARG A 32 21.26 -15.10 -23.49
CA ARG A 32 19.87 -15.02 -23.11
C ARG A 32 19.43 -16.46 -22.87
N ALA A 33 19.31 -16.87 -21.61
CA ALA A 33 18.70 -18.14 -21.29
C ALA A 33 17.33 -18.14 -21.98
N ALA A 34 17.07 -19.17 -22.79
CA ALA A 34 15.76 -19.32 -23.42
C ALA A 34 14.71 -19.36 -22.30
N ALA A 35 13.59 -18.65 -22.49
CA ALA A 35 12.48 -18.76 -21.56
C ALA A 35 12.07 -20.24 -21.45
N PRO A 36 11.82 -20.75 -20.24
CA PRO A 36 11.44 -22.15 -20.07
C PRO A 36 10.17 -22.43 -20.87
N GLY A 37 10.11 -23.61 -21.49
CA GLY A 37 8.91 -24.04 -22.18
C GLY A 37 7.72 -24.13 -21.22
N VAL A 38 6.50 -23.99 -21.75
CA VAL A 38 5.26 -23.97 -20.96
C VAL A 38 4.62 -25.35 -20.97
N VAL A 39 4.26 -25.88 -19.80
CA VAL A 39 3.47 -27.11 -19.69
C VAL A 39 2.00 -26.78 -19.94
N HIS A 40 1.35 -27.54 -20.82
CA HIS A 40 -0.11 -27.45 -20.99
C HIS A 40 -0.80 -28.51 -20.17
N HIS A 41 -1.78 -28.11 -19.35
CA HIS A 41 -2.70 -28.98 -18.63
C HIS A 41 -4.04 -29.06 -19.36
N ASP A 42 -4.56 -30.26 -19.58
CA ASP A 42 -5.94 -30.47 -20.04
C ASP A 42 -6.70 -31.21 -18.92
N LEU A 43 -7.38 -30.42 -18.10
CA LEU A 43 -7.96 -30.82 -16.82
C LEU A 43 -9.45 -31.14 -16.98
N GLN A 44 -9.82 -32.34 -16.58
CA GLN A 44 -11.21 -32.73 -16.35
C GLN A 44 -11.41 -32.94 -14.86
N VAL A 45 -12.18 -32.05 -14.23
CA VAL A 45 -12.37 -31.99 -12.78
C VAL A 45 -13.80 -32.38 -12.43
N SER A 46 -13.96 -33.28 -11.46
CA SER A 46 -15.23 -33.62 -10.85
C SER A 46 -15.20 -33.25 -9.36
N LEU A 47 -16.13 -32.40 -8.94
CA LEU A 47 -16.28 -31.92 -7.57
C LEU A 47 -17.45 -32.61 -6.87
N ASP A 48 -17.22 -33.11 -5.65
CA ASP A 48 -18.26 -33.57 -4.72
C ASP A 48 -18.15 -32.75 -3.41
N PRO A 49 -18.80 -31.57 -3.36
CA PRO A 49 -18.63 -30.67 -2.23
C PRO A 49 -19.27 -31.16 -0.94
N ALA A 50 -20.22 -32.11 -1.00
CA ALA A 50 -20.79 -32.73 0.21
C ALA A 50 -19.78 -33.65 0.91
N ARG A 51 -18.82 -34.20 0.17
CA ARG A 51 -17.73 -35.04 0.70
C ARG A 51 -16.39 -34.33 0.77
N HIS A 52 -16.35 -33.03 0.49
CA HIS A 52 -15.13 -32.23 0.36
C HIS A 52 -14.11 -32.87 -0.62
N HIS A 53 -14.63 -33.55 -1.64
CA HIS A 53 -13.85 -34.47 -2.47
C HIS A 53 -13.71 -33.93 -3.89
N ILE A 54 -12.55 -34.19 -4.48
CA ILE A 54 -12.21 -33.81 -5.85
C ILE A 54 -11.54 -34.99 -6.56
N ARG A 55 -11.91 -35.19 -7.82
CA ARG A 55 -11.25 -36.11 -8.75
C ARG A 55 -10.83 -35.34 -9.99
N VAL A 56 -9.62 -35.60 -10.47
CA VAL A 56 -9.08 -34.94 -11.65
C VAL A 56 -8.44 -35.96 -12.58
N THR A 57 -8.70 -35.81 -13.88
CA THR A 57 -7.88 -36.39 -14.94
C THR A 57 -7.20 -35.24 -15.66
N ASP A 58 -5.86 -35.25 -15.70
CA ASP A 58 -5.04 -34.19 -16.27
C ASP A 58 -4.14 -34.75 -17.36
N THR A 59 -4.29 -34.27 -18.60
CA THR A 59 -3.36 -34.60 -19.67
C THR A 59 -2.32 -33.51 -19.83
N LEU A 60 -1.11 -33.77 -19.32
CA LEU A 60 0.03 -32.88 -19.46
C LEU A 60 0.62 -32.99 -20.86
N THR A 61 0.87 -31.85 -21.50
CA THR A 61 1.74 -31.75 -22.68
C THR A 61 2.99 -30.96 -22.30
N LEU A 62 4.12 -31.66 -22.26
CA LEU A 62 5.42 -31.16 -21.85
C LEU A 62 6.13 -30.43 -23.01
N PRO A 63 6.87 -29.36 -22.73
CA PRO A 63 7.62 -28.63 -23.76
C PRO A 63 8.90 -29.38 -24.19
N ASP A 64 9.50 -28.94 -25.29
CA ASP A 64 10.66 -29.57 -25.94
C ASP A 64 11.93 -29.61 -25.08
N ASP A 65 12.05 -28.66 -24.15
CA ASP A 65 13.15 -28.48 -23.22
C ASP A 65 12.97 -29.26 -21.90
N ALA A 66 11.77 -29.79 -21.62
CA ALA A 66 11.53 -30.69 -20.49
C ALA A 66 12.15 -32.07 -20.78
N ARG A 67 13.44 -32.24 -20.47
CA ARG A 67 14.20 -33.48 -20.68
C ARG A 67 14.69 -34.12 -19.39
N GLY A 68 14.66 -35.44 -19.35
CA GLY A 68 15.12 -36.24 -18.21
C GLY A 68 14.01 -36.60 -17.23
N PRO A 69 14.37 -37.16 -16.06
CA PRO A 69 13.40 -37.39 -15.01
C PRO A 69 12.92 -36.05 -14.46
N LEU A 70 11.62 -35.75 -14.64
CA LEU A 70 11.02 -34.50 -14.17
C LEU A 70 10.65 -34.63 -12.69
N ARG A 71 10.71 -33.51 -11.97
CA ARG A 71 10.19 -33.43 -10.60
C ARG A 71 8.80 -32.83 -10.63
N LEU A 72 7.85 -33.59 -10.09
CA LEU A 72 6.44 -33.23 -10.03
C LEU A 72 6.00 -33.08 -8.57
N TRP A 73 5.24 -32.03 -8.26
CA TRP A 73 4.66 -31.78 -6.94
C TRP A 73 3.13 -31.85 -6.98
N LEU A 74 2.53 -32.44 -5.96
CA LEU A 74 1.07 -32.47 -5.76
C LEU A 74 0.79 -32.46 -4.24
N GLY A 75 -0.39 -31.97 -3.85
CA GLY A 75 -0.84 -32.02 -2.47
C GLY A 75 -0.80 -33.44 -1.89
N ALA A 76 -0.35 -33.56 -0.63
CA ALA A 76 -0.20 -34.85 0.04
C ALA A 76 -1.52 -35.61 0.27
N ALA A 77 -2.65 -34.89 0.18
CA ALA A 77 -4.00 -35.44 0.27
C ALA A 77 -4.44 -36.22 -0.98
N PHE A 78 -3.70 -36.10 -2.10
CA PHE A 78 -4.06 -36.75 -3.35
C PHE A 78 -3.38 -38.12 -3.52
N HIS A 79 -4.17 -39.08 -3.99
CA HIS A 79 -3.66 -40.34 -4.52
C HIS A 79 -3.44 -40.18 -6.02
N LEU A 80 -2.19 -40.30 -6.48
CA LEU A 80 -1.79 -40.07 -7.87
C LEU A 80 -1.51 -41.38 -8.60
N ASP A 81 -2.11 -41.53 -9.77
CA ASP A 81 -1.80 -42.53 -10.79
C ASP A 81 -1.41 -41.84 -12.12
N ALA A 82 -0.52 -42.43 -12.90
CA ALA A 82 0.08 -41.77 -14.07
C ALA A 82 0.47 -42.74 -15.22
N PRO A 83 -0.43 -43.60 -15.74
CA PRO A 83 -0.08 -44.50 -16.82
C PRO A 83 0.24 -43.73 -18.13
N PRO A 84 1.27 -44.11 -18.91
CA PRO A 84 2.22 -45.21 -18.73
C PRO A 84 3.53 -44.81 -18.02
N ALA A 85 3.60 -43.63 -17.41
CA ALA A 85 4.81 -43.14 -16.76
C ALA A 85 5.10 -43.90 -15.46
N THR A 86 6.39 -44.00 -15.11
CA THR A 86 6.79 -44.56 -13.82
C THR A 86 6.99 -43.42 -12.81
N LEU A 87 6.27 -43.49 -11.69
CA LEU A 87 6.40 -42.53 -10.59
C LEU A 87 7.29 -43.13 -9.50
N LYS A 88 8.42 -42.47 -9.21
CA LYS A 88 9.24 -42.78 -8.03
C LYS A 88 9.05 -41.70 -6.97
N PRO A 89 8.54 -42.03 -5.77
CA PRO A 89 8.34 -41.04 -4.72
C PRO A 89 9.69 -40.41 -4.31
N LEU A 90 9.66 -39.11 -4.01
CA LEU A 90 10.75 -38.33 -3.46
C LEU A 90 10.34 -37.77 -2.09
N ASP A 91 11.26 -37.13 -1.39
CA ASP A 91 10.99 -36.48 -0.10
C ASP A 91 9.88 -35.43 -0.24
N ALA A 92 8.94 -35.47 0.73
CA ALA A 92 7.87 -34.50 0.88
C ALA A 92 8.40 -33.07 1.15
N SER A 93 7.52 -32.08 1.18
CA SER A 93 7.82 -30.78 1.79
C SER A 93 8.07 -30.91 3.28
N ASP A 94 8.89 -29.98 3.80
CA ASP A 94 9.27 -29.95 5.22
C ASP A 94 8.04 -29.83 6.14
N ASP A 95 6.96 -29.20 5.64
CA ASP A 95 5.66 -29.07 6.30
C ASP A 95 4.69 -30.23 6.02
N GLY A 96 5.11 -31.24 5.25
CA GLY A 96 4.32 -32.41 4.90
C GLY A 96 3.15 -32.16 3.94
N ARG A 97 2.90 -30.91 3.51
CA ARG A 97 1.74 -30.54 2.67
C ARG A 97 1.83 -31.04 1.25
N PHE A 98 3.03 -31.23 0.71
CA PHE A 98 3.26 -31.62 -0.66
C PHE A 98 4.09 -32.90 -0.73
N ARG A 99 3.73 -33.76 -1.67
CA ARG A 99 4.55 -34.91 -2.08
C ARG A 99 5.25 -34.57 -3.39
N ALA A 100 6.47 -35.07 -3.54
CA ALA A 100 7.20 -34.98 -4.79
C ALA A 100 7.35 -36.37 -5.41
N TRP A 101 7.32 -36.42 -6.73
CA TRP A 101 7.63 -37.61 -7.51
C TRP A 101 8.69 -37.28 -8.55
N ARG A 102 9.58 -38.24 -8.77
CA ARG A 102 10.39 -38.31 -9.97
C ARG A 102 9.56 -39.03 -11.02
N LEU A 103 9.24 -38.31 -12.08
CA LEU A 103 8.49 -38.77 -13.23
C LEU A 103 9.47 -39.28 -14.30
N GLU A 104 9.47 -40.58 -14.53
CA GLU A 104 10.26 -41.22 -15.59
C GLU A 104 9.36 -41.51 -16.79
N LEU A 105 9.68 -40.87 -17.91
CA LEU A 105 8.91 -40.91 -19.14
C LEU A 105 9.49 -41.95 -20.11
N PRO A 106 8.64 -42.71 -20.84
CA PRO A 106 9.12 -43.49 -21.97
C PRO A 106 9.76 -42.58 -23.03
N ALA A 107 10.71 -43.13 -23.80
CA ALA A 107 11.40 -42.37 -24.84
C ALA A 107 10.41 -41.69 -25.80
N ASN A 108 10.67 -40.44 -26.16
CA ASN A 108 9.83 -39.61 -27.03
C ASN A 108 8.41 -39.33 -26.53
N THR A 109 8.10 -39.60 -25.26
CA THR A 109 6.81 -39.24 -24.67
C THR A 109 6.81 -37.78 -24.24
N ARG A 110 5.87 -37.00 -24.78
CA ARG A 110 5.62 -35.60 -24.38
C ARG A 110 4.25 -35.37 -23.79
N ARG A 111 3.35 -36.34 -23.93
CA ARG A 111 1.99 -36.29 -23.40
C ARG A 111 1.81 -37.41 -22.40
N ILE A 112 1.35 -37.08 -21.20
CA ILE A 112 1.05 -38.04 -20.15
C ILE A 112 -0.29 -37.71 -19.51
N THR A 113 -1.02 -38.74 -19.11
CA THR A 113 -2.29 -38.58 -18.40
C THR A 113 -2.10 -38.96 -16.95
N LEU A 114 -2.49 -38.06 -16.07
CA LEU A 114 -2.48 -38.22 -14.63
C LEU A 114 -3.93 -38.36 -14.17
N SER A 115 -4.18 -39.30 -13.26
CA SER A 115 -5.46 -39.44 -12.58
C SER A 115 -5.23 -39.36 -11.08
N TYR A 116 -5.90 -38.42 -10.42
CA TYR A 116 -5.75 -38.26 -8.99
C TYR A 116 -7.04 -37.83 -8.31
N ALA A 117 -7.19 -38.23 -7.05
CA ALA A 117 -8.34 -37.89 -6.23
C ALA A 117 -7.94 -37.75 -4.76
N GLY A 118 -8.68 -36.93 -4.03
CA GLY A 118 -8.40 -36.64 -2.63
C GLY A 118 -9.52 -35.87 -1.97
N THR A 119 -9.49 -35.84 -0.64
CA THR A 119 -10.38 -35.01 0.19
C THR A 119 -9.59 -33.81 0.67
N ILE A 120 -10.15 -32.61 0.50
CA ILE A 120 -9.56 -31.37 0.98
C ILE A 120 -10.20 -31.07 2.35
N GLU A 121 -9.42 -31.21 3.41
CA GLU A 121 -9.88 -30.86 4.75
C GLU A 121 -10.07 -29.35 4.87
N THR A 122 -11.24 -28.93 5.35
CA THR A 122 -11.54 -27.54 5.65
C THR A 122 -11.06 -27.25 7.07
N ASP A 123 -9.85 -26.70 7.21
CA ASP A 123 -9.33 -26.33 8.53
C ASP A 123 -10.24 -25.25 9.16
N THR A 124 -10.78 -25.53 10.34
CA THR A 124 -11.68 -24.61 11.07
C THR A 124 -10.91 -23.55 11.86
N ALA A 125 -9.58 -23.68 11.99
CA ALA A 125 -8.71 -22.71 12.68
C ALA A 125 -8.33 -21.50 11.80
N HIS A 126 -9.29 -20.97 11.04
CA HIS A 126 -9.04 -19.83 10.17
C HIS A 126 -8.66 -18.58 10.97
N VAL A 127 -7.53 -17.98 10.56
CA VAL A 127 -7.11 -16.67 11.05
C VAL A 127 -8.08 -15.61 10.52
N GLU A 128 -8.60 -14.77 11.40
CA GLU A 128 -9.42 -13.62 11.05
C GLU A 128 -8.66 -12.77 9.99
N HIS A 129 -9.27 -12.58 8.81
CA HIS A 129 -8.69 -11.87 7.65
C HIS A 129 -7.64 -12.60 6.78
N ALA A 130 -7.58 -13.93 6.79
CA ALA A 130 -6.79 -14.71 5.82
C ALA A 130 -7.67 -15.61 4.93
N MET A 131 -7.17 -15.92 3.72
CA MET A 131 -7.74 -16.96 2.87
C MET A 131 -7.32 -18.35 3.36
N PRO A 132 -8.19 -19.38 3.28
CA PRO A 132 -7.73 -20.76 3.40
C PRO A 132 -6.67 -21.10 2.36
N PRO A 133 -5.79 -22.08 2.62
CA PRO A 133 -4.96 -22.66 1.57
C PRO A 133 -5.77 -23.45 0.52
N ALA A 134 -6.94 -23.98 0.90
CA ALA A 134 -7.85 -24.73 0.03
C ALA A 134 -9.23 -24.83 0.71
N TRP A 135 -10.31 -24.87 -0.06
CA TRP A 135 -11.67 -25.03 0.47
C TRP A 135 -12.57 -25.75 -0.53
N ILE A 136 -13.29 -26.79 -0.08
CA ILE A 136 -14.35 -27.47 -0.84
C ILE A 136 -15.46 -27.85 0.14
N ASP A 137 -16.62 -27.21 0.06
CA ASP A 137 -17.81 -27.58 0.83
C ASP A 137 -19.11 -27.27 0.08
N THR A 138 -20.26 -27.57 0.68
CA THR A 138 -21.58 -27.29 0.07
C THR A 138 -21.88 -25.81 -0.13
N HIS A 139 -21.07 -24.91 0.42
CA HIS A 139 -21.22 -23.50 0.19
C HIS A 139 -20.36 -23.06 -1.01
N GLY A 140 -19.18 -23.62 -1.25
CA GLY A 140 -18.35 -23.25 -2.40
C GLY A 140 -16.98 -23.91 -2.44
N VAL A 141 -16.20 -23.53 -3.45
CA VAL A 141 -14.85 -24.05 -3.73
C VAL A 141 -13.87 -22.89 -3.92
N TYR A 142 -12.69 -23.03 -3.35
CA TYR A 142 -11.52 -22.20 -3.58
C TYR A 142 -10.27 -23.08 -3.60
N LEU A 143 -9.58 -23.10 -4.75
CA LEU A 143 -8.33 -23.82 -4.93
C LEU A 143 -7.33 -22.92 -5.67
N ASP A 144 -6.10 -22.87 -5.15
CA ASP A 144 -4.96 -22.18 -5.74
C ASP A 144 -3.68 -23.03 -5.59
N GLY A 145 -2.52 -22.47 -5.91
CA GLY A 145 -1.23 -23.13 -5.87
C GLY A 145 -0.73 -23.47 -4.47
N ALA A 146 -1.29 -22.86 -3.42
CA ALA A 146 -1.02 -23.25 -2.04
C ALA A 146 -1.67 -24.59 -1.69
N SER A 147 -2.81 -24.92 -2.33
CA SER A 147 -3.42 -26.25 -2.23
C SER A 147 -2.64 -27.33 -3.01
N ALA A 148 -1.84 -26.92 -4.00
CA ALA A 148 -1.21 -27.80 -4.99
C ALA A 148 -2.17 -28.87 -5.52
N TRP A 149 -3.40 -28.45 -5.84
CA TRP A 149 -4.43 -29.32 -6.42
C TRP A 149 -4.13 -29.72 -7.86
N VAL A 150 -3.31 -28.93 -8.57
CA VAL A 150 -2.78 -29.27 -9.90
C VAL A 150 -1.30 -29.68 -9.77
N PRO A 151 -0.86 -30.77 -10.44
CA PRO A 151 0.54 -31.16 -10.50
C PRO A 151 1.46 -30.04 -11.01
N ARG A 152 2.49 -29.68 -10.25
CA ARG A 152 3.49 -28.69 -10.68
C ARG A 152 4.77 -29.37 -11.17
N VAL A 153 5.21 -29.03 -12.37
CA VAL A 153 6.50 -29.48 -12.92
C VAL A 153 7.54 -28.39 -12.64
N ASP A 154 8.63 -28.75 -11.94
CA ASP A 154 9.66 -27.79 -11.56
C ASP A 154 10.25 -27.04 -12.77
N GLY A 155 10.35 -25.72 -12.66
CA GLY A 155 11.02 -24.87 -13.66
C GLY A 155 10.17 -24.49 -14.87
N HIS A 156 8.91 -24.91 -14.95
CA HIS A 156 8.03 -24.63 -16.08
C HIS A 156 6.74 -23.91 -15.66
N PRO A 157 6.37 -22.79 -16.30
CA PRO A 157 5.05 -22.19 -16.12
C PRO A 157 3.97 -23.04 -16.79
N VAL A 158 2.71 -22.72 -16.49
CA VAL A 158 1.55 -23.50 -16.95
C VAL A 158 0.64 -22.69 -17.87
N ARG A 159 -0.02 -23.39 -18.78
CA ARG A 159 -1.21 -22.94 -19.50
C ARG A 159 -2.22 -24.07 -19.46
N PHE A 160 -3.51 -23.81 -19.68
CA PHE A 160 -4.49 -24.86 -19.43
C PHE A 160 -5.78 -24.76 -20.24
N THR A 161 -6.37 -25.93 -20.45
CA THR A 161 -7.81 -26.13 -20.65
C THR A 161 -8.34 -26.77 -19.37
N LEU A 162 -9.42 -26.23 -18.81
CA LEU A 162 -10.07 -26.75 -17.61
C LEU A 162 -11.56 -26.98 -17.90
N ARG A 163 -12.04 -28.17 -17.61
CA ARG A 163 -13.47 -28.54 -17.64
C ARG A 163 -13.89 -28.98 -16.24
N VAL A 164 -15.00 -28.43 -15.75
CA VAL A 164 -15.48 -28.69 -14.39
C VAL A 164 -16.90 -29.26 -14.38
N ASP A 165 -17.02 -30.44 -13.80
CA ASP A 165 -18.27 -31.10 -13.44
C ASP A 165 -18.49 -30.98 -11.92
N GLY A 166 -19.71 -30.63 -11.53
CA GLY A 166 -20.06 -30.33 -10.14
C GLY A 166 -21.53 -29.98 -10.00
N PRO A 167 -21.96 -29.41 -8.85
CA PRO A 167 -23.35 -29.08 -8.59
C PRO A 167 -24.02 -28.27 -9.71
N ALA A 168 -25.29 -28.58 -9.98
CA ALA A 168 -26.12 -27.78 -10.89
C ALA A 168 -26.43 -26.41 -10.28
N GLY A 169 -26.54 -25.38 -11.12
CA GLY A 169 -26.81 -24.01 -10.68
C GLY A 169 -25.61 -23.28 -10.04
N TRP A 170 -24.44 -23.92 -9.96
CA TRP A 170 -23.21 -23.26 -9.56
C TRP A 170 -22.52 -22.58 -10.74
N THR A 171 -21.93 -21.44 -10.45
CA THR A 171 -21.00 -20.73 -11.32
C THR A 171 -19.59 -21.22 -11.04
N TYR A 172 -18.85 -21.55 -12.10
CA TYR A 172 -17.44 -21.94 -12.04
C TYR A 172 -16.57 -20.83 -12.63
N LEU A 173 -15.37 -20.66 -12.08
CA LEU A 173 -14.47 -19.58 -12.43
C LEU A 173 -13.01 -20.07 -12.38
N SER A 174 -12.25 -19.71 -13.42
CA SER A 174 -10.79 -19.87 -13.48
C SER A 174 -10.19 -18.76 -14.34
N GLN A 175 -8.87 -18.69 -14.51
CA GLN A 175 -8.25 -17.71 -15.42
C GLN A 175 -8.61 -17.99 -16.89
N GLY A 176 -8.45 -16.97 -17.74
CA GLY A 176 -8.59 -17.11 -19.19
C GLY A 176 -10.03 -16.91 -19.68
N ARG A 177 -10.30 -17.42 -20.89
CA ARG A 177 -11.59 -17.30 -21.57
C ARG A 177 -12.58 -18.33 -21.02
N ARG A 178 -13.82 -17.88 -20.83
CA ARG A 178 -14.96 -18.71 -20.46
C ARG A 178 -15.61 -19.29 -21.72
N GLU A 179 -15.88 -20.60 -21.73
CA GLU A 179 -16.53 -21.35 -22.81
C GLU A 179 -17.51 -22.39 -22.22
N ASP A 180 -18.23 -23.11 -23.09
CA ASP A 180 -19.18 -24.19 -22.74
C ASP A 180 -20.08 -23.86 -21.52
N ASP A 181 -20.87 -22.78 -21.63
CA ASP A 181 -21.80 -22.31 -20.58
C ASP A 181 -21.12 -22.07 -19.20
N GLY A 182 -19.83 -21.73 -19.20
CA GLY A 182 -19.06 -21.46 -17.99
C GLY A 182 -18.41 -22.66 -17.33
N ARG A 183 -18.54 -23.85 -17.92
CA ARG A 183 -17.88 -25.08 -17.42
C ARG A 183 -16.51 -25.33 -18.02
N ARG A 184 -16.19 -24.69 -19.15
CA ARG A 184 -14.88 -24.78 -19.79
C ARG A 184 -14.12 -23.46 -19.69
N TRP A 185 -12.86 -23.53 -19.33
CA TRP A 185 -11.95 -22.40 -19.19
C TRP A 185 -10.67 -22.65 -19.98
N VAL A 186 -10.20 -21.65 -20.71
CA VAL A 186 -8.99 -21.74 -21.55
C VAL A 186 -8.06 -20.56 -21.28
N SER A 187 -6.87 -20.84 -20.79
CA SER A 187 -5.77 -19.85 -20.66
C SER A 187 -4.62 -20.27 -21.56
N ASP A 188 -4.42 -19.53 -22.66
CA ASP A 188 -3.29 -19.71 -23.58
C ASP A 188 -2.01 -19.00 -23.12
N THR A 189 -2.18 -18.08 -22.18
CA THR A 189 -1.12 -17.29 -21.56
C THR A 189 -0.41 -18.09 -20.48
N PRO A 190 0.94 -18.03 -20.38
CA PRO A 190 1.67 -18.66 -19.29
C PRO A 190 1.28 -18.07 -17.93
N GLN A 191 1.15 -18.92 -16.92
CA GLN A 191 0.79 -18.60 -15.54
C GLN A 191 1.74 -19.32 -14.58
N GLU A 192 1.88 -18.83 -13.35
CA GLU A 192 2.55 -19.57 -12.28
C GLU A 192 1.64 -20.62 -11.63
N ASP A 193 0.32 -20.51 -11.83
CA ASP A 193 -0.68 -21.26 -11.09
C ASP A 193 -2.04 -21.34 -11.80
N ILE A 194 -2.89 -22.28 -11.38
CA ILE A 194 -4.26 -22.47 -11.87
C ILE A 194 -5.22 -22.35 -10.69
N TYR A 195 -6.15 -21.40 -10.77
CA TYR A 195 -7.18 -21.18 -9.77
C TYR A 195 -8.48 -21.86 -10.16
N LEU A 196 -9.20 -22.42 -9.20
CA LEU A 196 -10.57 -22.90 -9.37
C LEU A 196 -11.45 -22.37 -8.24
N LEU A 197 -12.42 -21.55 -8.61
CA LEU A 197 -13.48 -21.10 -7.72
C LEU A 197 -14.82 -21.61 -8.22
N ALA A 198 -15.70 -22.01 -7.32
CA ALA A 198 -17.06 -22.39 -7.67
C ALA A 198 -18.05 -22.09 -6.54
N GLY A 199 -19.28 -21.78 -6.90
CA GLY A 199 -20.33 -21.54 -5.91
C GLY A 199 -21.59 -20.94 -6.53
N PRO A 200 -22.62 -20.67 -5.71
CA PRO A 200 -23.89 -20.10 -6.16
C PRO A 200 -23.76 -18.58 -6.40
N PHE A 201 -22.89 -18.18 -7.33
CA PHE A 201 -22.70 -16.76 -7.66
C PHE A 201 -23.74 -16.26 -8.66
N ALA A 202 -24.28 -15.07 -8.38
CA ALA A 202 -25.00 -14.25 -9.35
C ALA A 202 -23.98 -13.51 -10.22
N ARG A 203 -23.87 -13.93 -11.48
CA ARG A 203 -22.96 -13.34 -12.46
C ARG A 203 -23.62 -12.19 -13.22
N THR A 204 -22.88 -11.11 -13.42
CA THR A 204 -23.21 -10.05 -14.38
C THR A 204 -21.96 -9.73 -15.18
N ASP A 205 -22.08 -9.63 -16.50
CA ASP A 205 -20.96 -9.27 -17.37
C ASP A 205 -21.29 -8.16 -18.36
N ARG A 206 -20.23 -7.53 -18.87
CA ARG A 206 -20.29 -6.46 -19.87
C ARG A 206 -19.04 -6.50 -20.75
N ALA A 207 -19.23 -6.40 -22.06
CA ALA A 207 -18.11 -6.23 -22.98
C ALA A 207 -17.45 -4.85 -22.82
N HIS A 208 -16.12 -4.81 -22.92
CA HIS A 208 -15.30 -3.60 -22.92
C HIS A 208 -14.14 -3.77 -23.91
N GLY A 209 -14.40 -3.43 -25.18
CA GLY A 209 -13.47 -3.72 -26.27
C GLY A 209 -13.16 -5.22 -26.36
N PRO A 210 -11.89 -5.65 -26.35
CA PRO A 210 -11.50 -7.06 -26.37
C PRO A 210 -11.59 -7.75 -25.00
N VAL A 211 -11.94 -7.04 -23.93
CA VAL A 211 -11.98 -7.55 -22.55
C VAL A 211 -13.42 -7.72 -22.09
N THR A 212 -13.74 -8.87 -21.50
CA THR A 212 -15.01 -9.05 -20.77
C THR A 212 -14.85 -8.60 -19.32
N LEU A 213 -15.71 -7.70 -18.86
CA LEU A 213 -15.78 -7.28 -17.46
C LEU A 213 -16.87 -8.05 -16.75
N GLU A 214 -16.61 -8.53 -15.54
CA GLU A 214 -17.54 -9.43 -14.84
C GLU A 214 -17.62 -9.11 -13.34
N THR A 215 -18.77 -9.40 -12.75
CA THR A 215 -18.95 -9.47 -11.30
C THR A 215 -19.62 -10.80 -10.95
N ASP A 216 -19.07 -11.50 -9.96
CA ASP A 216 -19.64 -12.74 -9.42
C ASP A 216 -19.98 -12.50 -7.94
N LEU A 217 -21.25 -12.24 -7.64
CA LEU A 217 -21.71 -11.86 -6.29
C LEU A 217 -22.40 -13.02 -5.59
N LEU A 218 -22.33 -13.10 -4.26
CA LEU A 218 -22.97 -14.16 -3.48
C LEU A 218 -24.50 -14.00 -3.41
N ALA A 219 -24.99 -12.79 -3.65
CA ALA A 219 -26.39 -12.48 -3.80
C ALA A 219 -26.58 -11.64 -5.07
N ASP A 220 -27.73 -11.77 -5.70
CA ASP A 220 -28.09 -10.93 -6.85
C ASP A 220 -28.26 -9.47 -6.39
N ASP A 221 -27.30 -8.62 -6.76
CA ASP A 221 -27.27 -7.18 -6.46
C ASP A 221 -26.85 -6.41 -7.73
N PRO A 222 -27.79 -6.15 -8.66
CA PRO A 222 -27.49 -5.47 -9.92
C PRO A 222 -26.93 -4.06 -9.73
N ALA A 223 -27.27 -3.38 -8.62
CA ALA A 223 -26.78 -2.04 -8.33
C ALA A 223 -25.30 -2.07 -7.94
N LEU A 224 -24.89 -3.03 -7.12
CA LEU A 224 -23.49 -3.25 -6.76
C LEU A 224 -22.67 -3.69 -7.98
N ALA A 225 -23.18 -4.66 -8.75
CA ALA A 225 -22.55 -5.13 -9.99
C ALA A 225 -22.33 -3.96 -10.97
N GLY A 226 -23.37 -3.15 -11.20
CA GLY A 226 -23.33 -1.98 -12.07
C GLY A 226 -22.25 -0.97 -11.68
N ARG A 227 -22.04 -0.71 -10.38
CA ARG A 227 -21.00 0.22 -9.90
C ARG A 227 -19.59 -0.26 -10.23
N TYR A 228 -19.29 -1.55 -10.03
CA TYR A 228 -17.99 -2.12 -10.37
C TYR A 228 -17.77 -2.13 -11.88
N LEU A 229 -18.75 -2.64 -12.65
CA LEU A 229 -18.67 -2.68 -14.10
C LEU A 229 -18.42 -1.27 -14.66
N ALA A 230 -19.08 -0.23 -14.13
CA ALA A 230 -18.91 1.16 -14.58
C ALA A 230 -17.46 1.67 -14.54
N VAL A 231 -16.66 1.27 -13.53
CA VAL A 231 -15.30 1.83 -13.33
C VAL A 231 -14.17 0.94 -13.85
N MET A 232 -14.36 -0.39 -13.88
CA MET A 232 -13.28 -1.33 -14.23
C MET A 232 -12.67 -1.08 -15.61
N GLY A 233 -13.51 -0.83 -16.62
CA GLY A 233 -13.04 -0.58 -17.99
C GLY A 233 -12.13 0.63 -18.09
N GLY A 234 -12.48 1.74 -17.43
CA GLY A 234 -11.65 2.95 -17.46
C GLY A 234 -10.29 2.77 -16.78
N TYR A 235 -10.20 1.98 -15.70
CA TYR A 235 -8.90 1.65 -15.11
C TYR A 235 -8.05 0.74 -16.01
N ILE A 236 -8.67 -0.22 -16.68
CA ILE A 236 -7.97 -1.09 -17.65
C ILE A 236 -7.44 -0.25 -18.82
N ASP A 237 -8.23 0.68 -19.35
CA ASP A 237 -7.81 1.57 -20.44
C ASP A 237 -6.66 2.48 -19.99
N PHE A 238 -6.77 3.07 -18.80
CA PHE A 238 -5.74 3.93 -18.22
C PHE A 238 -4.41 3.21 -18.07
N PHE A 239 -4.39 2.05 -17.40
CA PHE A 239 -3.16 1.28 -17.22
C PHE A 239 -2.65 0.70 -18.54
N SER A 240 -3.53 0.37 -19.48
CA SER A 240 -3.12 -0.04 -20.83
C SER A 240 -2.41 1.08 -21.58
N ALA A 241 -2.90 2.31 -21.48
CA ALA A 241 -2.25 3.47 -22.06
C ALA A 241 -0.90 3.77 -21.38
N LEU A 242 -0.81 3.60 -20.06
CA LEU A 242 0.41 3.88 -19.30
C LEU A 242 1.50 2.82 -19.57
N LEU A 243 1.16 1.54 -19.48
CA LEU A 243 2.13 0.42 -19.40
C LEU A 243 2.20 -0.43 -20.68
N GLY A 244 1.09 -0.52 -21.41
CA GLY A 244 0.94 -1.40 -22.57
C GLY A 244 -0.27 -2.35 -22.41
N PRO A 245 -0.64 -3.08 -23.48
CA PRO A 245 -1.94 -3.76 -23.57
C PRO A 245 -2.24 -4.71 -22.41
N TYR A 246 -3.48 -4.64 -21.90
CA TYR A 246 -3.99 -5.53 -20.87
C TYR A 246 -3.79 -7.01 -21.25
N PRO A 247 -3.24 -7.85 -20.34
CA PRO A 247 -2.74 -9.16 -20.73
C PRO A 247 -3.77 -10.29 -20.80
N TYR A 248 -4.99 -10.10 -20.32
CA TYR A 248 -5.98 -11.16 -20.17
C TYR A 248 -7.26 -10.88 -20.96
N PRO A 249 -8.04 -11.91 -21.33
CA PRO A 249 -9.28 -11.72 -22.10
C PRO A 249 -10.43 -11.17 -21.24
N ARG A 250 -10.29 -11.15 -19.92
CA ARG A 250 -11.34 -10.71 -18.99
C ARG A 250 -10.76 -10.11 -17.71
N PHE A 251 -11.58 -9.37 -16.99
CA PHE A 251 -11.35 -8.99 -15.59
C PHE A 251 -12.64 -9.15 -14.78
N ALA A 252 -12.61 -9.93 -13.71
CA ALA A 252 -13.76 -10.12 -12.82
C ALA A 252 -13.53 -9.61 -11.40
N VAL A 253 -14.59 -9.08 -10.78
CA VAL A 253 -14.65 -8.87 -9.32
C VAL A 253 -15.53 -9.94 -8.71
N VAL A 254 -14.95 -10.76 -7.85
CA VAL A 254 -15.61 -11.92 -7.26
C VAL A 254 -15.82 -11.64 -5.78
N GLU A 255 -17.07 -11.70 -5.33
CA GLU A 255 -17.39 -11.53 -3.93
C GLU A 255 -16.87 -12.71 -3.12
N ASN A 256 -16.08 -12.39 -2.11
CA ASN A 256 -15.41 -13.36 -1.29
C ASN A 256 -16.05 -13.47 0.09
N ARG A 257 -16.16 -14.70 0.60
CA ARG A 257 -16.71 -14.96 1.93
C ARG A 257 -15.75 -14.56 3.04
N TRP A 258 -14.45 -14.72 2.79
CA TRP A 258 -13.41 -14.23 3.67
C TRP A 258 -13.21 -12.73 3.44
N GLN A 259 -13.04 -11.95 4.52
CA GLN A 259 -12.88 -10.49 4.43
C GLN A 259 -11.46 -10.12 3.99
N THR A 260 -11.10 -10.56 2.78
CA THR A 260 -9.79 -10.38 2.15
C THR A 260 -9.92 -9.68 0.80
N GLY A 261 -8.82 -9.09 0.31
CA GLY A 261 -8.67 -8.57 -1.03
C GLY A 261 -7.53 -9.33 -1.69
N TYR A 262 -7.69 -9.84 -2.91
CA TYR A 262 -6.62 -10.57 -3.58
C TYR A 262 -6.72 -10.45 -5.10
N GLY A 263 -5.65 -9.98 -5.74
CA GLY A 263 -5.56 -9.82 -7.20
C GLY A 263 -4.93 -11.04 -7.88
N MET A 264 -5.68 -11.68 -8.76
CA MET A 264 -5.28 -12.86 -9.54
C MET A 264 -5.22 -12.53 -11.04
N PRO A 265 -4.63 -13.40 -11.88
CA PRO A 265 -4.59 -13.16 -13.32
C PRO A 265 -6.00 -13.15 -13.91
N GLY A 266 -6.49 -11.96 -14.27
CA GLY A 266 -7.80 -11.74 -14.86
C GLY A 266 -8.99 -11.67 -13.89
N PHE A 267 -8.77 -11.61 -12.57
CA PHE A 267 -9.86 -11.38 -11.60
C PHE A 267 -9.33 -11.00 -10.22
N THR A 268 -10.21 -10.51 -9.35
CA THR A 268 -9.90 -10.24 -7.94
C THR A 268 -11.00 -10.76 -7.01
N LEU A 269 -10.60 -11.22 -5.82
CA LEU A 269 -11.51 -11.53 -4.72
C LEU A 269 -11.61 -10.35 -3.78
N LEU A 270 -12.83 -9.94 -3.43
CA LEU A 270 -13.08 -8.91 -2.43
C LEU A 270 -14.12 -9.38 -1.41
N GLY A 271 -13.77 -9.31 -0.13
CA GLY A 271 -14.65 -9.69 0.97
C GLY A 271 -16.01 -9.01 0.94
N SER A 272 -17.09 -9.72 1.28
CA SER A 272 -18.46 -9.21 1.23
C SER A 272 -18.65 -7.83 1.87
N GLN A 273 -18.06 -7.56 3.04
CA GLN A 273 -18.21 -6.25 3.69
C GLN A 273 -17.38 -5.19 2.96
N VAL A 274 -16.15 -5.54 2.56
CA VAL A 274 -15.22 -4.65 1.87
C VAL A 274 -15.78 -4.22 0.52
N LEU A 275 -16.28 -5.17 -0.28
CA LEU A 275 -16.80 -4.94 -1.63
C LEU A 275 -17.95 -3.90 -1.65
N ARG A 276 -18.65 -3.70 -0.53
CA ARG A 276 -19.75 -2.72 -0.41
C ARG A 276 -19.30 -1.32 0.02
N LEU A 277 -18.05 -1.14 0.43
CA LEU A 277 -17.53 0.17 0.83
C LEU A 277 -17.26 1.06 -0.40
N PRO A 278 -17.89 2.25 -0.52
CA PRO A 278 -17.81 3.05 -1.74
C PRO A 278 -16.39 3.44 -2.16
N PHE A 279 -15.50 3.68 -1.19
CA PHE A 279 -14.12 4.10 -1.47
C PHE A 279 -13.28 3.01 -2.15
N ILE A 280 -13.68 1.73 -2.08
CA ILE A 280 -12.92 0.62 -2.68
C ILE A 280 -12.82 0.76 -4.19
N LEU A 281 -13.84 1.31 -4.84
CA LEU A 281 -13.87 1.57 -6.28
C LEU A 281 -12.72 2.49 -6.73
N HIS A 282 -12.24 3.37 -5.84
CA HIS A 282 -11.24 4.40 -6.14
C HIS A 282 -9.98 4.28 -5.27
N SER A 283 -9.79 3.14 -4.62
CA SER A 283 -8.59 2.83 -3.83
C SER A 283 -8.09 1.41 -4.11
N SER A 284 -8.69 0.39 -3.49
CA SER A 284 -8.21 -0.99 -3.64
C SER A 284 -8.50 -1.59 -5.01
N LEU A 285 -9.65 -1.32 -5.64
CA LEU A 285 -9.97 -1.90 -6.95
C LEU A 285 -8.90 -1.60 -8.04
N PRO A 286 -8.47 -0.34 -8.28
CA PRO A 286 -7.42 -0.06 -9.26
C PRO A 286 -6.08 -0.70 -8.89
N HIS A 287 -5.77 -0.87 -7.61
CA HIS A 287 -4.60 -1.61 -7.14
C HIS A 287 -4.66 -3.09 -7.60
N GLU A 288 -5.79 -3.76 -7.36
CA GLU A 288 -5.97 -5.16 -7.77
C GLU A 288 -6.02 -5.33 -9.30
N ILE A 289 -6.59 -4.36 -10.03
CA ILE A 289 -6.53 -4.35 -11.51
C ILE A 289 -5.07 -4.24 -11.97
N LEU A 290 -4.28 -3.34 -11.38
CA LEU A 290 -2.90 -3.11 -11.78
C LEU A 290 -1.99 -4.33 -11.54
N HIS A 291 -2.32 -5.20 -10.58
CA HIS A 291 -1.60 -6.46 -10.39
C HIS A 291 -1.62 -7.38 -11.62
N ASN A 292 -2.51 -7.16 -12.59
CA ASN A 292 -2.50 -7.88 -13.86
C ASN A 292 -1.25 -7.60 -14.70
N TRP A 293 -0.60 -6.44 -14.53
CA TRP A 293 0.72 -6.16 -15.10
C TRP A 293 1.84 -6.57 -14.13
N TRP A 294 1.73 -6.22 -12.84
CA TRP A 294 2.77 -6.46 -11.84
C TRP A 294 2.37 -7.51 -10.80
N GLY A 295 3.08 -8.63 -10.75
CA GLY A 295 2.74 -9.78 -9.89
C GLY A 295 2.10 -10.90 -10.69
N ASN A 296 1.05 -10.63 -11.48
CA ASN A 296 0.41 -11.65 -12.32
C ASN A 296 0.97 -11.65 -13.76
N GLY A 297 1.31 -10.46 -14.28
CA GLY A 297 1.86 -10.30 -15.62
C GLY A 297 3.38 -10.40 -15.65
N VAL A 298 4.07 -9.73 -14.72
CA VAL A 298 5.50 -9.89 -14.45
C VAL A 298 5.65 -10.48 -13.06
N TRP A 299 6.18 -11.70 -12.99
CA TRP A 299 6.25 -12.45 -11.74
C TRP A 299 7.38 -11.96 -10.86
N VAL A 300 7.22 -12.13 -9.55
CA VAL A 300 8.16 -11.61 -8.56
C VAL A 300 9.09 -12.73 -8.12
N ASP A 301 10.41 -12.51 -8.18
CA ASP A 301 11.33 -13.38 -7.43
C ASP A 301 11.29 -13.01 -5.95
N ALA A 302 10.42 -13.68 -5.19
CA ALA A 302 10.27 -13.42 -3.77
C ALA A 302 11.57 -13.61 -2.97
N ARG A 303 12.57 -14.37 -3.48
CA ARG A 303 13.87 -14.54 -2.80
C ARG A 303 14.69 -13.26 -2.79
N ASP A 304 14.42 -12.34 -3.72
CA ASP A 304 15.12 -11.07 -3.89
C ASP A 304 14.32 -9.84 -3.42
N GLY A 305 13.20 -10.06 -2.72
CA GLY A 305 12.34 -8.99 -2.24
C GLY A 305 11.13 -8.77 -3.14
N ASN A 306 9.96 -8.62 -2.51
CA ASN A 306 8.73 -8.32 -3.23
C ASN A 306 8.67 -6.83 -3.59
N TRP A 307 9.06 -6.52 -4.83
CA TRP A 307 9.01 -5.16 -5.38
C TRP A 307 7.62 -4.75 -5.88
N CYS A 308 6.72 -5.71 -6.16
CA CYS A 308 5.47 -5.42 -6.87
C CYS A 308 4.52 -4.59 -6.02
N GLU A 309 4.43 -4.85 -4.71
CA GLU A 309 3.51 -4.15 -3.82
C GLU A 309 3.75 -2.63 -3.79
N GLY A 310 5.02 -2.22 -3.65
CA GLY A 310 5.37 -0.81 -3.65
C GLY A 310 5.23 -0.15 -5.03
N LEU A 311 5.53 -0.87 -6.11
CA LEU A 311 5.33 -0.35 -7.47
C LEU A 311 3.85 -0.20 -7.82
N THR A 312 3.02 -1.18 -7.48
CA THR A 312 1.57 -1.15 -7.64
C THR A 312 0.96 -0.02 -6.79
N ALA A 313 1.36 0.11 -5.52
CA ALA A 313 0.92 1.20 -4.67
C ALA A 313 1.33 2.58 -5.21
N TYR A 314 2.49 2.69 -5.87
CA TYR A 314 2.89 3.95 -6.50
C TYR A 314 1.99 4.31 -7.69
N LEU A 315 1.75 3.34 -8.57
CA LEU A 315 1.05 3.55 -9.83
C LEU A 315 -0.47 3.49 -9.74
N ALA A 316 -1.03 3.02 -8.62
CA ALA A 316 -2.47 3.05 -8.33
C ALA A 316 -2.78 3.99 -7.17
N ASP A 317 -2.40 3.62 -5.94
CA ASP A 317 -2.82 4.33 -4.73
C ASP A 317 -2.32 5.78 -4.69
N HIS A 318 -1.01 5.99 -4.88
CA HIS A 318 -0.40 7.31 -4.88
C HIS A 318 -0.81 8.10 -6.12
N LEU A 319 -0.75 7.50 -7.31
CA LEU A 319 -1.08 8.17 -8.57
C LEU A 319 -2.51 8.73 -8.57
N ILE A 320 -3.49 7.97 -8.09
CA ILE A 320 -4.89 8.43 -8.00
C ILE A 320 -5.00 9.63 -7.06
N GLN A 321 -4.27 9.63 -5.93
CA GLN A 321 -4.24 10.77 -5.02
C GLN A 321 -3.52 11.96 -5.63
N GLU A 322 -2.42 11.74 -6.37
CA GLU A 322 -1.71 12.78 -7.12
C GLU A 322 -2.62 13.44 -8.15
N ALA A 323 -3.41 12.66 -8.90
CA ALA A 323 -4.35 13.16 -9.91
C ALA A 323 -5.44 14.08 -9.35
N ILE A 324 -5.76 13.98 -8.05
CA ILE A 324 -6.72 14.86 -7.38
C ILE A 324 -6.05 15.93 -6.50
N GLY A 325 -4.73 16.13 -6.65
CA GLY A 325 -3.97 17.15 -5.92
C GLY A 325 -3.59 16.77 -4.47
N ALA A 326 -3.71 15.49 -4.10
CA ALA A 326 -3.39 14.97 -2.78
C ALA A 326 -2.08 14.14 -2.74
N GLY A 327 -1.24 14.24 -3.77
CA GLY A 327 -0.01 13.45 -3.92
C GLY A 327 1.01 13.69 -2.81
N ALA A 328 1.33 14.95 -2.51
CA ALA A 328 2.24 15.33 -1.43
C ALA A 328 1.73 14.88 -0.05
N ASP A 329 0.42 15.02 0.20
CA ASP A 329 -0.21 14.56 1.44
C ASP A 329 -0.16 13.04 1.61
N TYR A 330 -0.31 12.29 0.52
CA TYR A 330 -0.16 10.84 0.54
C TYR A 330 1.29 10.44 0.88
N ARG A 331 2.29 11.06 0.23
CA ARG A 331 3.71 10.83 0.52
C ARG A 331 4.04 11.16 1.97
N ARG A 332 3.61 12.32 2.48
CA ARG A 332 3.77 12.71 3.88
C ARG A 332 3.23 11.65 4.85
N LYS A 333 1.98 11.18 4.64
CA LYS A 333 1.36 10.13 5.47
C LYS A 333 2.15 8.82 5.44
N LEU A 334 2.76 8.45 4.31
CA LEU A 334 3.64 7.30 4.23
C LEU A 334 4.89 7.46 5.10
N LEU A 335 5.53 8.64 5.06
CA LEU A 335 6.72 8.93 5.87
C LEU A 335 6.40 9.00 7.37
N GLU A 336 5.23 9.53 7.73
CA GLU A 336 4.69 9.49 9.10
C GLU A 336 4.54 8.06 9.60
N ARG A 337 3.90 7.21 8.78
CA ARG A 337 3.68 5.81 9.11
C ARG A 337 5.01 5.05 9.26
N TYR A 338 5.96 5.27 8.37
CA TYR A 338 7.30 4.69 8.51
C TYR A 338 7.97 5.12 9.82
N THR A 339 7.90 6.41 10.14
CA THR A 339 8.47 6.97 11.37
C THR A 339 7.82 6.38 12.63
N ALA A 340 6.51 6.18 12.61
CA ALA A 340 5.74 5.64 13.74
C ALA A 340 5.94 4.13 13.94
N PHE A 341 5.98 3.35 12.84
CA PHE A 341 5.87 1.89 12.93
C PHE A 341 7.18 1.15 12.64
N ALA A 342 8.03 1.64 11.74
CA ALA A 342 9.24 0.92 11.31
C ALA A 342 10.54 1.50 11.90
N ALA A 343 10.68 2.83 11.94
CA ALA A 343 11.93 3.51 12.25
C ALA A 343 12.53 3.16 13.64
N ALA A 344 11.72 2.72 14.61
CA ALA A 344 12.14 2.30 15.94
C ALA A 344 12.53 0.80 15.98
N GLY A 345 13.43 0.37 15.09
CA GLY A 345 14.01 -0.98 15.11
C GLY A 345 13.15 -2.11 14.53
N ARG A 346 12.06 -1.77 13.80
CA ARG A 346 11.19 -2.75 13.13
C ARG A 346 11.25 -2.66 11.59
N ASP A 347 12.16 -1.86 11.06
CA ASP A 347 12.48 -1.80 9.63
C ASP A 347 13.29 -3.03 9.20
N LEU A 348 13.22 -3.37 7.90
CA LEU A 348 13.95 -4.46 7.26
C LEU A 348 14.46 -4.03 5.87
N PRO A 349 15.56 -4.60 5.37
CA PRO A 349 15.99 -4.41 3.98
C PRO A 349 14.88 -4.75 2.99
N LEU A 350 14.69 -3.98 1.91
CA LEU A 350 13.66 -4.28 0.91
C LEU A 350 13.83 -5.68 0.28
N ARG A 351 15.07 -6.16 0.15
CA ARG A 351 15.36 -7.52 -0.33
C ARG A 351 14.88 -8.64 0.59
N ASP A 352 14.58 -8.32 1.85
CA ASP A 352 14.03 -9.25 2.83
C ASP A 352 12.50 -9.14 2.94
N PHE A 353 11.88 -8.14 2.31
CA PHE A 353 10.42 -8.01 2.28
C PHE A 353 9.82 -9.14 1.44
N ARG A 354 8.89 -9.89 2.02
CA ARG A 354 8.14 -10.97 1.33
C ARG A 354 6.69 -10.61 1.18
N SER A 355 6.08 -10.23 2.29
CA SER A 355 4.68 -9.85 2.38
C SER A 355 4.43 -8.99 3.62
N ARG A 356 3.30 -8.29 3.61
CA ARG A 356 2.80 -7.57 4.78
C ARG A 356 2.28 -8.55 5.82
N HIS A 357 2.73 -8.39 7.06
CA HIS A 357 2.17 -9.07 8.24
C HIS A 357 2.12 -8.15 9.49
N SER A 358 2.50 -6.88 9.32
CA SER A 358 2.46 -5.85 10.36
C SER A 358 2.47 -4.45 9.74
N GLU A 359 2.14 -3.44 10.55
CA GLU A 359 2.26 -2.02 10.16
C GLU A 359 3.68 -1.65 9.72
N ALA A 360 4.69 -2.20 10.39
CA ALA A 360 6.09 -1.97 10.05
C ALA A 360 6.43 -2.52 8.66
N THR A 361 6.08 -3.79 8.40
CA THR A 361 6.33 -4.40 7.08
C THR A 361 5.56 -3.74 5.95
N GLN A 362 4.36 -3.20 6.22
CA GLN A 362 3.64 -2.39 5.24
C GLN A 362 4.36 -1.06 4.96
N ALA A 363 4.82 -0.36 5.99
CA ALA A 363 5.55 0.89 5.82
C ALA A 363 6.84 0.71 5.00
N VAL A 364 7.43 -0.48 5.04
CA VAL A 364 8.61 -0.83 4.24
C VAL A 364 8.23 -1.27 2.82
N GLY A 365 7.53 -2.41 2.68
CA GLY A 365 7.28 -3.01 1.37
C GLY A 365 6.36 -2.20 0.46
N TYR A 366 5.43 -1.45 1.04
CA TYR A 366 4.59 -0.51 0.30
C TYR A 366 5.21 0.89 0.35
N GLY A 367 5.42 1.45 1.55
CA GLY A 367 5.81 2.86 1.70
C GLY A 367 7.22 3.19 1.21
N LYS A 368 8.26 2.50 1.73
CA LYS A 368 9.66 2.75 1.34
C LYS A 368 9.85 2.48 -0.15
N MET A 369 9.43 1.31 -0.64
CA MET A 369 9.55 0.96 -2.05
C MET A 369 8.86 2.00 -2.96
N LEU A 370 7.62 2.40 -2.65
CA LEU A 370 6.89 3.44 -3.37
C LEU A 370 7.68 4.76 -3.44
N MET A 371 8.24 5.20 -2.31
CA MET A 371 9.02 6.44 -2.29
C MET A 371 10.31 6.35 -3.09
N LEU A 372 10.96 5.19 -3.17
CA LEU A 372 12.12 5.01 -4.06
C LEU A 372 11.72 5.10 -5.53
N VAL A 373 10.60 4.49 -5.92
CA VAL A 373 10.05 4.63 -7.28
C VAL A 373 9.72 6.10 -7.57
N HIS A 374 9.12 6.81 -6.60
CA HIS A 374 8.84 8.24 -6.72
C HIS A 374 10.12 9.06 -6.92
N MET A 375 11.13 8.89 -6.06
CA MET A 375 12.42 9.57 -6.17
C MET A 375 13.08 9.32 -7.53
N GLN A 376 12.98 8.09 -8.05
CA GLN A 376 13.52 7.76 -9.36
C GLN A 376 12.76 8.46 -10.49
N ARG A 377 11.42 8.49 -10.45
CA ARG A 377 10.60 9.28 -11.39
C ARG A 377 10.94 10.77 -11.33
N ARG A 378 11.19 11.30 -10.13
CA ARG A 378 11.60 12.70 -9.95
C ARG A 378 12.90 12.98 -10.68
N HIS A 379 13.88 12.08 -10.57
CA HIS A 379 15.18 12.16 -11.24
C HIS A 379 15.09 12.02 -12.77
N MET A 380 14.37 11.02 -13.28
CA MET A 380 14.32 10.72 -14.71
C MET A 380 13.42 11.66 -15.53
N GLY A 381 12.41 12.26 -14.89
CA GLY A 381 11.30 12.87 -15.60
C GLY A 381 10.22 11.85 -16.02
N ASP A 382 9.02 12.35 -16.30
CA ASP A 382 7.83 11.51 -16.49
C ASP A 382 7.92 10.62 -17.74
N ALA A 383 8.32 11.19 -18.88
CA ALA A 383 8.41 10.46 -20.14
C ALA A 383 9.40 9.28 -20.08
N ALA A 384 10.59 9.52 -19.51
CA ALA A 384 11.61 8.48 -19.35
C ALA A 384 11.18 7.40 -18.35
N PHE A 385 10.51 7.79 -17.26
CA PHE A 385 9.95 6.85 -16.29
C PHE A 385 8.88 5.94 -16.91
N VAL A 386 7.93 6.51 -17.67
CA VAL A 386 6.91 5.71 -18.39
C VAL A 386 7.55 4.79 -19.41
N ALA A 387 8.55 5.26 -20.16
CA ALA A 387 9.30 4.43 -21.10
C ALA A 387 9.98 3.24 -20.41
N ALA A 388 10.60 3.47 -19.24
CA ALA A 388 11.22 2.42 -18.43
C ALA A 388 10.21 1.37 -17.95
N LEU A 389 9.03 1.78 -17.48
CA LEU A 389 7.95 0.86 -17.09
C LEU A 389 7.47 0.00 -18.28
N ARG A 390 7.28 0.61 -19.45
CA ARG A 390 6.91 -0.11 -20.67
C ARG A 390 7.99 -1.12 -21.09
N GLN A 391 9.26 -0.78 -20.95
CA GLN A 391 10.37 -1.70 -21.22
C GLN A 391 10.41 -2.86 -20.22
N LEU A 392 10.19 -2.59 -18.93
CA LEU A 392 10.11 -3.63 -17.90
C LEU A 392 8.97 -4.61 -18.22
N TRP A 393 7.80 -4.09 -18.57
CA TRP A 393 6.65 -4.89 -19.03
C TRP A 393 7.00 -5.73 -20.25
N GLN A 394 7.52 -5.12 -21.32
CA GLN A 394 7.86 -5.83 -22.56
C GLN A 394 8.93 -6.92 -22.36
N ARG A 395 9.89 -6.69 -21.46
CA ARG A 395 11.00 -7.61 -21.23
C ARG A 395 10.61 -8.79 -20.37
N HIS A 396 9.80 -8.58 -19.33
CA HIS A 396 9.53 -9.61 -18.32
C HIS A 396 8.09 -10.12 -18.32
N ARG A 397 7.22 -9.71 -19.25
CA ARG A 397 5.85 -10.23 -19.36
C ARG A 397 5.86 -11.77 -19.45
N PHE A 398 5.14 -12.39 -18.53
CA PHE A 398 5.02 -13.84 -18.27
C PHE A 398 6.37 -14.50 -17.98
N SER A 399 7.20 -13.81 -17.21
CA SER A 399 8.44 -14.31 -16.64
C SER A 399 8.74 -13.61 -15.32
N THR A 400 9.71 -14.14 -14.57
CA THR A 400 10.13 -13.57 -13.30
C THR A 400 11.05 -12.35 -13.50
N ALA A 401 10.86 -11.32 -12.67
CA ALA A 401 11.77 -10.21 -12.49
C ALA A 401 12.23 -10.12 -11.03
N THR A 402 13.52 -9.89 -10.85
CA THR A 402 14.16 -9.65 -9.56
C THR A 402 14.09 -8.16 -9.17
N MET A 403 14.43 -7.82 -7.93
CA MET A 403 14.56 -6.42 -7.50
C MET A 403 15.72 -5.73 -8.25
N ASP A 404 16.75 -6.48 -8.65
CA ASP A 404 17.83 -5.98 -9.51
C ASP A 404 17.36 -5.67 -10.93
N ASP A 405 16.49 -6.50 -11.52
CA ASP A 405 15.91 -6.22 -12.85
C ASP A 405 15.07 -4.94 -12.84
N VAL A 406 14.25 -4.76 -11.81
CA VAL A 406 13.43 -3.54 -11.64
C VAL A 406 14.31 -2.31 -11.43
N ALA A 407 15.34 -2.41 -10.59
CA ALA A 407 16.28 -1.33 -10.37
C ALA A 407 17.04 -0.97 -11.66
N ALA A 408 17.47 -1.95 -12.45
CA ALA A 408 18.15 -1.73 -13.72
C ALA A 408 17.21 -1.11 -14.77
N ALA A 409 15.94 -1.51 -14.80
CA ALA A 409 14.95 -0.92 -15.71
C ALA A 409 14.65 0.54 -15.35
N LEU A 410 14.49 0.84 -14.06
CA LEU A 410 14.18 2.19 -13.57
C LEU A 410 15.42 3.07 -13.42
N ASN A 411 16.63 2.53 -13.51
CA ASN A 411 17.87 3.29 -13.43
C ASN A 411 18.90 2.81 -14.48
N PRO A 412 18.57 2.89 -15.78
CA PRO A 412 19.33 2.21 -16.83
C PRO A 412 20.74 2.76 -17.04
N ASP A 413 20.97 4.03 -16.71
CA ASP A 413 22.28 4.71 -16.79
C ASP A 413 23.01 4.77 -15.44
N GLY A 414 22.39 4.27 -14.36
CA GLY A 414 22.92 4.31 -13.01
C GLY A 414 22.98 5.71 -12.38
N SER A 415 22.42 6.75 -13.01
CA SER A 415 22.54 8.14 -12.55
C SER A 415 21.63 8.47 -11.37
N GLY A 416 20.54 7.72 -11.19
CA GLY A 416 19.60 7.89 -10.09
C GLY A 416 20.09 7.27 -8.78
N THR A 417 19.78 7.94 -7.67
CA THR A 417 20.22 7.53 -6.32
C THR A 417 19.24 6.57 -5.61
N ALA A 418 17.99 6.52 -6.07
CA ALA A 418 16.90 5.82 -5.37
C ALA A 418 17.07 4.28 -5.31
N PHE A 419 17.82 3.70 -6.24
CA PHE A 419 18.08 2.25 -6.29
C PHE A 419 19.52 1.87 -5.92
N ALA A 420 20.29 2.81 -5.37
CA ALA A 420 21.61 2.51 -4.83
C ALA A 420 21.55 1.36 -3.80
N PRO A 421 22.59 0.51 -3.68
CA PRO A 421 22.54 -0.71 -2.86
C PRO A 421 22.07 -0.50 -1.41
N ILE A 422 22.40 0.63 -0.79
CA ILE A 422 22.00 0.92 0.60
C ILE A 422 20.47 0.92 0.79
N TRP A 423 19.71 1.42 -0.19
CA TRP A 423 18.25 1.49 -0.11
C TRP A 423 17.59 0.11 -0.08
N ARG A 424 18.18 -0.85 -0.80
CA ARG A 424 17.64 -2.20 -0.99
C ARG A 424 18.17 -3.19 0.04
N ASN A 425 19.43 -3.02 0.46
CA ASN A 425 20.15 -3.95 1.32
C ASN A 425 20.19 -3.55 2.79
N THR A 426 19.77 -2.33 3.15
CA THR A 426 19.92 -1.81 4.52
C THR A 426 18.58 -1.30 5.07
N ALA A 427 18.30 -1.67 6.32
CA ALA A 427 17.23 -1.08 7.11
C ALA A 427 17.62 0.32 7.58
N GLY A 428 16.66 1.22 7.63
CA GLY A 428 16.81 2.61 8.05
C GLY A 428 16.38 3.61 6.97
N ALA A 429 16.39 4.86 7.39
CA ALA A 429 16.12 6.04 6.57
C ALA A 429 17.00 7.20 7.04
N PRO A 430 17.34 8.15 6.14
CA PRO A 430 18.05 9.36 6.52
C PRO A 430 17.17 10.30 7.36
N GLN A 431 17.83 11.10 8.19
CA GLN A 431 17.25 12.26 8.87
C GLN A 431 17.96 13.49 8.33
N ILE A 432 17.23 14.49 7.83
CA ILE A 432 17.80 15.69 7.21
C ILE A 432 17.59 16.88 8.14
N ALA A 433 18.60 17.73 8.28
CA ALA A 433 18.52 18.98 9.02
C ALA A 433 19.17 20.13 8.24
N ILE A 434 18.64 21.34 8.39
CA ILE A 434 19.31 22.58 7.98
C ILE A 434 20.40 22.86 9.02
N ALA A 435 21.66 22.62 8.65
CA ALA A 435 22.83 22.85 9.50
C ALA A 435 23.30 24.30 9.47
N GLY A 436 22.94 25.06 8.43
CA GLY A 436 23.19 26.49 8.34
C GLY A 436 22.44 27.11 7.16
N LEU A 437 21.99 28.35 7.34
CA LEU A 437 21.30 29.13 6.32
C LEU A 437 21.64 30.61 6.51
N ASP A 438 22.41 31.16 5.58
CA ASP A 438 22.89 32.53 5.65
C ASP A 438 22.52 33.28 4.37
N VAL A 439 22.15 34.55 4.49
CA VAL A 439 21.90 35.45 3.35
C VAL A 439 22.83 36.66 3.48
N THR A 440 23.67 36.87 2.47
CA THR A 440 24.68 37.94 2.49
C THR A 440 24.53 38.90 1.30
N PRO A 441 24.46 40.23 1.52
CA PRO A 441 24.50 41.20 0.42
C PRO A 441 25.77 41.04 -0.42
N GLN A 442 25.65 41.17 -1.73
CA GLN A 442 26.81 41.11 -2.65
C GLN A 442 27.24 42.51 -3.09
N ALA A 443 28.55 42.71 -3.27
CA ALA A 443 29.13 44.01 -3.63
C ALA A 443 28.62 44.55 -4.98
N ALA A 444 28.25 43.67 -5.91
CA ALA A 444 27.67 44.01 -7.21
C ALA A 444 26.15 44.22 -7.19
N GLY A 445 25.52 44.23 -6.01
CA GLY A 445 24.06 44.21 -5.84
C GLY A 445 23.50 42.79 -5.73
N GLY A 446 22.27 42.67 -5.22
CA GLY A 446 21.63 41.39 -4.93
C GLY A 446 22.12 40.71 -3.64
N GLN A 447 21.72 39.45 -3.45
CA GLN A 447 22.01 38.67 -2.26
C GLN A 447 22.50 37.26 -2.63
N ARG A 448 23.40 36.71 -1.81
CA ARG A 448 23.84 35.32 -1.86
C ARG A 448 23.19 34.53 -0.75
N LEU A 449 22.51 33.45 -1.12
CA LEU A 449 22.00 32.43 -0.22
C LEU A 449 23.06 31.33 -0.06
N ASP A 450 23.46 31.04 1.17
CA ASP A 450 24.34 29.95 1.57
C ASP A 450 23.53 28.95 2.41
N LEU A 451 23.13 27.82 1.83
CA LEU A 451 22.39 26.74 2.51
C LEU A 451 23.30 25.53 2.74
N ARG A 452 23.29 24.99 3.96
CA ARG A 452 23.97 23.74 4.34
C ARG A 452 22.98 22.76 4.92
N LEU A 453 22.90 21.57 4.32
CA LEU A 453 22.11 20.45 4.80
C LEU A 453 23.02 19.37 5.38
N GLN A 454 22.50 18.65 6.38
CA GLN A 454 23.20 17.53 7.01
C GLN A 454 22.27 16.34 7.20
N GLN A 455 22.80 15.14 6.96
CA GLN A 455 22.22 13.88 7.38
C GLN A 455 22.64 13.56 8.81
N THR A 456 21.70 13.48 9.75
CA THR A 456 21.96 13.39 11.19
C THR A 456 21.80 11.99 11.77
N GLN A 457 21.27 11.04 10.99
CA GLN A 457 21.13 9.65 11.43
C GLN A 457 22.50 8.98 11.62
N SER A 458 22.58 8.04 12.56
CA SER A 458 23.75 7.16 12.74
C SER A 458 24.01 6.27 11.52
N GLY A 459 25.25 5.84 11.34
CA GLY A 459 25.65 4.96 10.24
C GLY A 459 25.96 5.68 8.94
N ALA A 460 25.94 4.95 7.81
CA ALA A 460 26.34 5.46 6.50
C ALA A 460 25.44 6.60 5.98
N ALA A 461 25.99 7.42 5.07
CA ALA A 461 25.22 8.40 4.33
C ALA A 461 24.34 7.70 3.29
N TYR A 462 23.13 8.23 3.10
CA TYR A 462 22.26 7.81 2.01
C TYR A 462 22.50 8.71 0.80
N PRO A 463 22.67 8.16 -0.41
CA PRO A 463 22.73 8.96 -1.62
C PRO A 463 21.34 9.54 -1.87
N LEU A 464 21.27 10.87 -1.97
CA LEU A 464 20.03 11.63 -2.04
C LEU A 464 20.26 12.90 -2.85
N SER A 465 19.29 13.21 -3.69
CA SER A 465 19.07 14.55 -4.25
C SER A 465 17.82 15.11 -3.57
N VAL A 466 17.96 16.24 -2.87
CA VAL A 466 16.88 16.81 -2.06
C VAL A 466 16.38 18.09 -2.71
N PRO A 467 15.07 18.20 -3.03
CA PRO A 467 14.54 19.41 -3.62
C PRO A 467 14.55 20.55 -2.60
N VAL A 468 14.90 21.75 -3.07
CA VAL A 468 14.92 22.98 -2.28
C VAL A 468 14.19 24.06 -3.06
N THR A 469 13.15 24.65 -2.47
CA THR A 469 12.45 25.78 -3.05
C THR A 469 12.84 27.06 -2.32
N VAL A 470 13.24 28.08 -3.08
CA VAL A 470 13.52 29.42 -2.58
C VAL A 470 12.47 30.39 -3.14
N GLN A 471 11.73 31.06 -2.28
CA GLN A 471 10.78 32.11 -2.66
C GLN A 471 11.42 33.48 -2.44
N LEU A 472 11.23 34.40 -3.39
CA LEU A 472 11.84 35.72 -3.41
C LEU A 472 10.82 36.84 -3.12
N ALA A 473 11.30 38.00 -2.70
CA ALA A 473 10.48 39.14 -2.31
C ALA A 473 9.65 39.73 -3.46
N ASP A 474 10.03 39.48 -4.72
CA ASP A 474 9.28 39.90 -5.91
C ASP A 474 8.17 38.91 -6.30
N GLY A 475 7.95 37.86 -5.50
CA GLY A 475 6.95 36.81 -5.75
C GLY A 475 7.43 35.70 -6.68
N SER A 476 8.63 35.80 -7.26
CA SER A 476 9.24 34.71 -8.01
C SER A 476 9.77 33.61 -7.08
N ARG A 477 10.02 32.43 -7.65
CA ARG A 477 10.59 31.30 -6.91
C ARG A 477 11.58 30.51 -7.77
N ASP A 478 12.51 29.86 -7.11
CA ASP A 478 13.53 29.02 -7.68
C ASP A 478 13.45 27.61 -7.07
N ASP A 479 13.31 26.59 -7.91
CA ASP A 479 13.17 25.19 -7.51
C ASP A 479 14.48 24.46 -7.87
N LEU A 480 15.29 24.15 -6.86
CA LEU A 480 16.64 23.60 -6.96
C LEU A 480 16.70 22.17 -6.45
N SER A 481 17.81 21.48 -6.72
CA SER A 481 18.12 20.19 -6.10
C SER A 481 19.51 20.21 -5.46
N LEU A 482 19.63 19.65 -4.26
CA LEU A 482 20.90 19.51 -3.54
C LEU A 482 21.28 18.04 -3.40
N ASP A 483 22.42 17.68 -3.98
CA ASP A 483 22.97 16.33 -3.88
C ASP A 483 23.86 16.17 -2.65
N PHE A 484 23.65 15.07 -1.91
CA PHE A 484 24.54 14.65 -0.83
C PHE A 484 25.75 13.90 -1.38
N THR A 485 26.95 14.48 -1.22
CA THR A 485 28.25 13.82 -1.52
C THR A 485 28.80 13.02 -0.34
N GLY A 486 27.99 12.86 0.71
CA GLY A 486 28.30 12.24 1.98
C GLY A 486 27.20 12.57 2.98
N LYS A 487 27.55 12.87 4.24
CA LYS A 487 26.57 13.33 5.24
C LYS A 487 26.20 14.81 5.12
N SER A 488 26.80 15.55 4.21
CA SER A 488 26.57 17.00 4.06
C SER A 488 26.32 17.36 2.61
N ALA A 489 25.51 18.40 2.40
CA ALA A 489 25.28 19.03 1.11
C ALA A 489 25.31 20.55 1.29
N ARG A 490 25.77 21.29 0.28
CA ARG A 490 25.83 22.75 0.30
C ARG A 490 25.34 23.33 -1.02
N LEU A 491 24.55 24.39 -0.93
CA LEU A 491 24.13 25.23 -2.04
C LEU A 491 24.61 26.66 -1.81
N GLN A 492 25.12 27.27 -2.86
CA GLN A 492 25.37 28.71 -2.93
C GLN A 492 24.65 29.25 -4.16
N GLN A 493 23.71 30.16 -3.98
CA GLN A 493 22.92 30.71 -5.08
C GLN A 493 22.82 32.24 -4.97
N HIS A 494 22.96 32.92 -6.11
CA HIS A 494 22.82 34.37 -6.20
C HIS A 494 21.44 34.76 -6.71
N TYR A 495 20.83 35.74 -6.07
CA TYR A 495 19.53 36.28 -6.45
C TYR A 495 19.57 37.81 -6.54
N ALA A 496 18.92 38.35 -7.57
CA ALA A 496 18.74 39.79 -7.70
C ALA A 496 17.72 40.33 -6.67
N SER A 497 16.65 39.59 -6.44
CA SER A 497 15.64 39.85 -5.39
C SER A 497 15.96 39.07 -4.11
N ALA A 498 15.56 39.62 -2.96
CA ALA A 498 15.89 39.03 -1.66
C ALA A 498 15.14 37.70 -1.43
N PRO A 499 15.81 36.62 -1.00
CA PRO A 499 15.14 35.41 -0.53
C PRO A 499 14.30 35.70 0.72
N VAL A 500 13.02 35.33 0.69
CA VAL A 500 12.09 35.52 1.82
C VAL A 500 11.71 34.22 2.50
N ARG A 501 11.85 33.08 1.82
CA ARG A 501 11.57 31.76 2.38
C ARG A 501 12.36 30.67 1.67
N VAL A 502 12.85 29.69 2.43
CA VAL A 502 13.50 28.48 1.94
C VAL A 502 12.79 27.27 2.51
N ASP A 503 12.37 26.35 1.65
CA ASP A 503 11.78 25.07 2.04
C ASP A 503 12.60 23.93 1.45
N VAL A 504 13.02 23.00 2.32
CA VAL A 504 13.72 21.77 1.93
C VAL A 504 12.71 20.63 1.92
N ASP A 505 12.61 19.95 0.79
CA ASP A 505 11.64 18.88 0.54
C ASP A 505 10.17 19.25 0.82
N PRO A 506 9.66 20.40 0.30
CA PRO A 506 8.32 20.90 0.65
C PRO A 506 7.16 19.99 0.23
N GLN A 507 7.38 19.11 -0.76
CA GLN A 507 6.37 18.20 -1.31
C GLN A 507 6.57 16.74 -0.86
N PHE A 508 7.46 16.51 0.11
CA PHE A 508 7.78 15.19 0.65
C PHE A 508 8.20 14.20 -0.46
N ASP A 509 9.06 14.64 -1.37
CA ASP A 509 9.53 13.87 -2.53
C ASP A 509 10.63 12.86 -2.14
N VAL A 510 11.23 12.99 -0.96
CA VAL A 510 12.35 12.16 -0.52
C VAL A 510 11.94 11.17 0.58
N PHE A 511 12.34 9.90 0.45
CA PHE A 511 12.21 8.95 1.55
C PHE A 511 13.17 9.28 2.69
N ARG A 512 12.60 9.74 3.81
CA ARG A 512 13.33 10.12 5.02
C ARG A 512 12.47 9.91 6.25
N ARG A 513 13.10 9.87 7.42
CA ARG A 513 12.39 9.95 8.69
C ARG A 513 11.95 11.41 8.89
N LEU A 514 10.66 11.62 9.13
CA LEU A 514 10.14 12.95 9.41
C LEU A 514 10.56 13.40 10.81
N ASP A 515 10.90 14.68 10.93
CA ASP A 515 11.00 15.31 12.23
C ASP A 515 9.59 15.43 12.86
N PRO A 516 9.44 15.34 14.20
CA PRO A 516 8.16 15.57 14.85
C PRO A 516 7.49 16.91 14.48
N GLY A 517 8.28 17.96 14.18
CA GLY A 517 7.79 19.25 13.69
C GLY A 517 7.22 19.23 12.27
N GLU A 518 7.34 18.12 11.55
CA GLU A 518 6.79 17.91 10.20
C GLU A 518 5.53 17.06 10.18
N GLN A 519 5.09 16.58 11.34
CA GLN A 519 3.88 15.76 11.48
C GLN A 519 2.74 16.63 11.97
N PRO A 520 1.55 16.60 11.36
CA PRO A 520 0.44 17.41 11.79
C PRO A 520 0.04 17.03 13.22
N SER A 521 -0.52 18.00 13.93
CA SER A 521 -1.17 17.70 15.21
C SER A 521 -2.40 16.82 14.94
N ALA A 522 -2.46 15.67 15.61
CA ALA A 522 -3.48 14.66 15.40
C ALA A 522 -3.85 13.97 16.72
N LEU A 523 -5.07 13.45 16.78
CA LEU A 523 -5.62 12.76 17.96
C LEU A 523 -4.72 11.64 18.48
N ALA A 524 -4.04 10.92 17.59
CA ALA A 524 -3.09 9.87 17.95
C ALA A 524 -1.98 10.36 18.90
N ARG A 525 -1.56 11.63 18.80
CA ARG A 525 -0.52 12.20 19.66
C ARG A 525 -1.01 12.44 21.09
N LEU A 526 -2.27 12.81 21.25
CA LEU A 526 -2.88 12.95 22.58
C LEU A 526 -3.04 11.55 23.20
N PHE A 527 -3.72 10.63 22.50
CA PHE A 527 -3.98 9.28 23.01
C PHE A 527 -2.71 8.46 23.28
N GLY A 528 -1.67 8.64 22.45
CA GLY A 528 -0.39 7.94 22.55
C GLY A 528 0.66 8.61 23.45
N ALA A 529 0.34 9.74 24.11
CA ALA A 529 1.28 10.40 25.00
C ALA A 529 1.60 9.56 26.24
N ALA A 530 2.76 9.79 26.87
CA ALA A 530 3.11 9.09 28.11
C ALA A 530 2.12 9.39 29.26
N THR A 531 1.52 10.58 29.26
CA THR A 531 0.48 10.99 30.21
C THR A 531 -0.50 11.95 29.54
N GLN A 532 -1.79 11.76 29.81
CA GLN A 532 -2.90 12.57 29.32
C GLN A 532 -3.67 13.16 30.50
N TRP A 533 -3.82 14.48 30.55
CA TRP A 533 -4.65 15.17 31.53
C TRP A 533 -6.01 15.51 30.94
N LEU A 534 -7.08 15.03 31.55
CA LEU A 534 -8.46 15.41 31.24
C LEU A 534 -8.92 16.44 32.26
N ILE A 535 -9.12 17.67 31.78
CA ILE A 535 -9.56 18.82 32.58
C ILE A 535 -11.08 18.93 32.46
N LEU A 536 -11.78 18.67 33.56
CA LEU A 536 -13.25 18.68 33.63
C LEU A 536 -13.79 20.10 33.90
N PRO A 537 -14.94 20.48 33.33
CA PRO A 537 -15.53 21.80 33.52
C PRO A 537 -16.39 21.85 34.79
N ASP A 538 -15.87 22.39 35.89
CA ASP A 538 -16.59 22.41 37.18
C ASP A 538 -17.82 23.35 37.17
N ALA A 539 -17.79 24.35 36.28
CA ALA A 539 -18.87 25.31 36.09
C ALA A 539 -19.98 24.83 35.14
N ALA A 540 -19.87 23.64 34.54
CA ALA A 540 -20.93 23.08 33.71
C ALA A 540 -22.15 22.66 34.53
N ASP A 541 -23.31 22.57 33.88
CA ASP A 541 -24.56 22.07 34.47
C ASP A 541 -24.40 20.61 34.98
N PRO A 542 -25.16 20.19 36.02
CA PRO A 542 -24.94 18.91 36.70
C PRO A 542 -24.92 17.68 35.77
N ASP A 543 -25.85 17.63 34.81
CA ASP A 543 -25.94 16.51 33.86
C ASP A 543 -24.76 16.48 32.89
N GLN A 544 -24.30 17.65 32.43
CA GLN A 544 -23.08 17.75 31.63
C GLN A 544 -21.85 17.34 32.43
N ARG A 545 -21.72 17.76 33.70
CA ARG A 545 -20.60 17.35 34.57
C ARG A 545 -20.57 15.84 34.75
N ALA A 546 -21.72 15.23 35.01
CA ALA A 546 -21.82 13.77 35.12
C ALA A 546 -21.41 13.07 33.81
N ALA A 547 -21.81 13.60 32.66
CA ALA A 547 -21.43 13.05 31.36
C ALA A 547 -19.92 13.19 31.05
N TRP A 548 -19.32 14.35 31.37
CA TRP A 548 -17.87 14.54 31.20
C TRP A 548 -17.05 13.65 32.13
N GLN A 549 -17.51 13.47 33.37
CA GLN A 549 -16.89 12.53 34.31
C GLN A 549 -16.97 11.10 33.76
N ALA A 550 -18.14 10.66 33.28
CA ALA A 550 -18.31 9.33 32.70
C ALA A 550 -17.42 9.10 31.46
N LEU A 551 -17.25 10.11 30.60
CA LEU A 551 -16.29 10.05 29.49
C LEU A 551 -14.87 9.88 30.01
N ALA A 552 -14.47 10.68 31.01
CA ALA A 552 -13.13 10.64 31.57
C ALA A 552 -12.82 9.31 32.25
N ASP A 553 -13.78 8.74 32.99
CA ASP A 553 -13.67 7.43 33.63
C ASP A 553 -13.55 6.31 32.58
N ALA A 554 -14.38 6.36 31.52
CA ALA A 554 -14.31 5.40 30.42
C ALA A 554 -12.94 5.43 29.72
N TRP A 555 -12.38 6.63 29.51
CA TRP A 555 -11.03 6.77 28.95
C TRP A 555 -9.94 6.35 29.92
N GLN A 556 -10.08 6.61 31.22
CA GLN A 556 -9.12 6.15 32.22
C GLN A 556 -9.09 4.63 32.37
N GLN A 557 -10.25 3.98 32.27
CA GLN A 557 -10.33 2.51 32.24
C GLN A 557 -9.73 1.93 30.96
N ARG A 558 -9.94 2.59 29.82
CA ARG A 558 -9.42 2.16 28.52
C ARG A 558 -7.92 2.41 28.38
N TYR A 559 -7.40 3.49 28.95
CA TYR A 559 -6.04 3.96 28.78
C TYR A 559 -5.35 4.19 30.13
N GLY A 560 -4.31 3.40 30.42
CA GLY A 560 -3.56 3.49 31.68
C GLY A 560 -2.74 4.77 31.89
N ASN A 561 -2.73 5.69 30.92
CA ASN A 561 -1.98 6.95 30.93
C ASN A 561 -2.85 8.19 31.25
N VAL A 562 -4.11 8.03 31.67
CA VAL A 562 -5.04 9.14 31.91
C VAL A 562 -5.06 9.61 33.36
N ARG A 563 -4.96 10.93 33.55
CA ARG A 563 -5.14 11.67 34.80
C ARG A 563 -6.33 12.60 34.67
N ILE A 564 -7.24 12.56 35.64
CA ILE A 564 -8.47 13.36 35.65
C ILE A 564 -8.32 14.46 36.69
N VAL A 565 -8.68 15.68 36.34
CA VAL A 565 -8.62 16.83 37.26
C VAL A 565 -9.75 17.81 36.95
N SER A 566 -10.32 18.43 37.98
CA SER A 566 -11.29 19.51 37.82
C SER A 566 -10.58 20.83 37.49
N ASP A 567 -11.17 21.66 36.63
CA ASP A 567 -10.62 22.97 36.29
C ASP A 567 -10.49 23.91 37.51
N SER A 568 -11.30 23.72 38.56
CA SER A 568 -11.25 24.49 39.80
C SER A 568 -10.10 24.07 40.73
N ALA A 569 -9.55 22.87 40.54
CA ALA A 569 -8.42 22.34 41.30
C ALA A 569 -7.06 22.64 40.65
N LEU A 570 -7.04 23.19 39.43
CA LEU A 570 -5.82 23.52 38.69
C LEU A 570 -5.35 24.95 38.96
N ALA A 571 -4.13 25.10 39.47
CA ALA A 571 -3.45 26.39 39.49
C ALA A 571 -2.88 26.75 38.11
N THR A 572 -2.29 25.78 37.42
CA THR A 572 -1.72 25.93 36.07
C THR A 572 -1.93 24.66 35.24
N VAL A 573 -2.07 24.83 33.92
CA VAL A 573 -2.22 23.71 32.98
C VAL A 573 -0.86 23.04 32.75
N PRO A 574 -0.76 21.70 32.78
CA PRO A 574 0.49 20.99 32.50
C PRO A 574 1.06 21.36 31.13
N ALA A 575 2.34 21.75 31.09
CA ALA A 575 3.00 22.25 29.88
C ALA A 575 3.82 21.19 29.13
N ASP A 576 4.12 20.06 29.78
CA ASP A 576 5.01 18.98 29.33
C ASP A 576 4.26 17.65 29.06
N ALA A 577 2.94 17.64 29.24
CA ALA A 577 2.08 16.47 29.04
C ALA A 577 0.95 16.77 28.05
N ALA A 578 0.31 15.71 27.53
CA ALA A 578 -0.87 15.87 26.70
C ALA A 578 -2.06 16.37 27.56
N VAL A 579 -2.81 17.34 27.06
CA VAL A 579 -3.94 17.96 27.77
C VAL A 579 -5.20 17.93 26.92
N TRP A 580 -6.30 17.55 27.56
CA TRP A 580 -7.65 17.61 27.07
C TRP A 580 -8.47 18.61 27.89
N VAL A 581 -8.97 19.65 27.24
CA VAL A 581 -9.89 20.62 27.85
C VAL A 581 -11.32 20.23 27.46
N LEU A 582 -12.13 19.83 28.45
CA LEU A 582 -13.47 19.32 28.19
C LEU A 582 -14.53 20.38 28.51
N GLY A 583 -15.48 20.55 27.60
CA GLY A 583 -16.66 21.39 27.75
C GLY A 583 -16.43 22.89 27.51
N TRP A 584 -17.49 23.57 27.05
CA TRP A 584 -17.48 25.01 26.76
C TRP A 584 -17.34 25.88 28.02
N HIS A 585 -17.77 25.37 29.17
CA HIS A 585 -17.74 26.06 30.47
C HIS A 585 -16.45 25.84 31.26
N ASN A 586 -15.38 25.38 30.61
CA ASN A 586 -14.11 25.09 31.26
C ASN A 586 -13.30 26.37 31.53
N ARG A 587 -12.89 26.61 32.78
CA ARG A 587 -12.15 27.82 33.19
C ARG A 587 -10.79 27.95 32.51
N ALA A 588 -10.13 26.82 32.21
CA ALA A 588 -8.85 26.82 31.50
C ALA A 588 -9.00 27.24 30.02
N LEU A 589 -10.21 27.20 29.46
CA LEU A 589 -10.44 27.49 28.05
C LEU A 589 -10.07 28.92 27.68
N ALA A 590 -10.34 29.90 28.55
CA ALA A 590 -10.04 31.30 28.26
C ALA A 590 -8.54 31.55 27.99
N ALA A 591 -7.67 30.95 28.82
CA ALA A 591 -6.22 31.07 28.69
C ALA A 591 -5.66 30.26 27.49
N LEU A 592 -6.28 29.13 27.16
CA LEU A 592 -5.82 28.23 26.10
C LEU A 592 -6.40 28.53 24.72
N ARG A 593 -7.51 29.29 24.65
CA ARG A 593 -8.19 29.66 23.39
C ARG A 593 -7.26 30.18 22.29
N PRO A 594 -6.26 31.05 22.57
CA PRO A 594 -5.35 31.52 21.52
C PRO A 594 -4.58 30.39 20.83
N ARG A 595 -4.35 29.23 21.48
CA ARG A 595 -3.67 28.07 20.86
C ARG A 595 -4.53 27.35 19.83
N PHE A 596 -5.85 27.48 19.89
CA PHE A 596 -6.77 26.92 18.89
C PHE A 596 -7.07 27.90 17.76
N ASN A 597 -6.68 29.17 17.88
CA ASN A 597 -6.93 30.20 16.88
C ASN A 597 -5.74 30.31 15.92
N THR A 598 -5.88 29.67 14.76
CA THR A 598 -4.87 29.66 13.70
C THR A 598 -5.52 29.96 12.35
N PRO A 599 -4.77 30.29 11.28
CA PRO A 599 -5.37 30.33 9.96
C PRO A 599 -6.14 29.03 9.67
N GLY A 600 -7.44 29.16 9.38
CA GLY A 600 -8.32 28.05 9.08
C GLY A 600 -9.01 27.36 10.27
N GLN A 601 -8.74 27.74 11.52
CA GLN A 601 -9.59 27.34 12.65
C GLN A 601 -9.66 28.41 13.75
N GLY A 602 -10.80 28.45 14.44
CA GLY A 602 -10.98 29.33 15.58
C GLY A 602 -11.85 28.69 16.63
N LEU A 603 -11.64 29.10 17.87
CA LEU A 603 -12.46 28.73 19.01
C LEU A 603 -12.86 30.00 19.74
N ASP A 604 -14.14 30.12 20.04
CA ASP A 604 -14.75 31.19 20.83
C ASP A 604 -15.45 30.60 22.06
N THR A 605 -16.23 31.41 22.78
CA THR A 605 -16.98 31.02 23.98
C THR A 605 -18.07 29.98 23.72
N ALA A 606 -18.74 30.04 22.57
CA ALA A 606 -19.91 29.21 22.27
C ALA A 606 -19.94 28.72 20.81
N ALA A 607 -18.82 28.79 20.10
CA ALA A 607 -18.70 28.31 18.74
C ALA A 607 -17.25 28.00 18.39
N ALA A 608 -17.07 27.16 17.39
CA ALA A 608 -15.82 26.98 16.69
C ALA A 608 -16.00 27.38 15.22
N THR A 609 -14.91 27.79 14.59
CA THR A 609 -14.85 28.03 13.15
C THR A 609 -13.87 27.03 12.56
N VAL A 610 -14.25 26.36 11.48
CA VAL A 610 -13.35 25.54 10.67
C VAL A 610 -13.45 25.99 9.22
N GLY A 611 -12.34 26.46 8.67
CA GLY A 611 -12.34 27.14 7.36
C GLY A 611 -13.27 28.37 7.38
N PRO A 612 -14.17 28.51 6.41
CA PRO A 612 -15.14 29.61 6.37
C PRO A 612 -16.40 29.34 7.24
N THR A 613 -16.57 28.12 7.76
CA THR A 613 -17.83 27.69 8.39
C THR A 613 -17.78 27.82 9.91
N ARG A 614 -18.84 28.40 10.48
CA ARG A 614 -19.04 28.53 11.94
C ARG A 614 -19.96 27.42 12.44
N TYR A 615 -19.55 26.76 13.53
CA TYR A 615 -20.25 25.67 14.20
C TYR A 615 -20.55 26.06 15.64
N THR A 616 -21.83 26.20 15.97
CA THR A 616 -22.34 26.60 17.29
C THR A 616 -22.25 25.45 18.29
N ALA A 617 -21.98 25.76 19.56
CA ALA A 617 -21.95 24.81 20.66
C ALA A 617 -23.27 24.06 20.85
N ALA A 618 -24.41 24.71 20.56
CA ALA A 618 -25.75 24.14 20.72
C ALA A 618 -26.06 23.05 19.69
N ASP A 619 -25.62 23.24 18.45
CA ASP A 619 -26.00 22.37 17.32
C ASP A 619 -24.89 21.37 16.94
N HIS A 620 -23.71 21.50 17.55
CA HIS A 620 -22.53 20.72 17.15
C HIS A 620 -21.69 20.25 18.34
N ALA A 621 -21.13 19.04 18.17
CA ALA A 621 -20.01 18.57 18.94
C ALA A 621 -18.70 18.84 18.17
N VAL A 622 -17.72 19.46 18.82
CA VAL A 622 -16.49 19.95 18.20
C VAL A 622 -15.27 19.37 18.90
N VAL A 623 -14.27 18.97 18.13
CA VAL A 623 -12.92 18.66 18.62
C VAL A 623 -11.89 19.45 17.83
N LEU A 624 -11.10 20.27 18.50
CA LEU A 624 -10.00 21.04 17.91
C LEU A 624 -8.69 20.72 18.63
N LEU A 625 -7.61 20.62 17.87
CA LEU A 625 -6.26 20.45 18.41
C LEU A 625 -5.46 21.75 18.22
N ASP A 626 -4.46 21.96 19.07
CA ASP A 626 -3.41 22.95 18.83
C ASP A 626 -2.62 22.54 17.58
N ALA A 627 -2.54 23.42 16.58
CA ALA A 627 -1.84 23.16 15.34
C ALA A 627 -0.30 23.23 15.46
N ASP A 628 0.24 23.91 16.48
CA ASP A 628 1.68 23.96 16.72
C ASP A 628 2.17 22.66 17.35
N ASN A 629 2.62 21.77 16.49
CA ASN A 629 3.10 20.43 16.84
C ASN A 629 4.39 20.41 17.68
N ARG A 630 5.11 21.53 17.82
CA ARG A 630 6.32 21.66 18.65
C ARG A 630 6.01 21.74 20.14
N ARG A 631 4.77 22.11 20.49
CA ARG A 631 4.30 22.18 21.89
C ARG A 631 3.77 20.83 22.35
N ALA A 632 3.59 20.68 23.66
CA ALA A 632 2.88 19.53 24.21
C ALA A 632 1.46 19.45 23.63
N PRO A 633 0.96 18.24 23.30
CA PRO A 633 -0.32 18.06 22.64
C PRO A 633 -1.47 18.66 23.45
N LEU A 634 -2.32 19.45 22.80
CA LEU A 634 -3.48 20.08 23.42
C LEU A 634 -4.71 19.86 22.54
N GLY A 635 -5.78 19.36 23.14
CA GLY A 635 -7.08 19.16 22.49
C GLY A 635 -8.21 19.80 23.29
N PHE A 636 -9.18 20.37 22.59
CA PHE A 636 -10.46 20.82 23.13
C PHE A 636 -11.57 19.89 22.64
N ILE A 637 -12.50 19.54 23.53
CA ILE A 637 -13.71 18.80 23.19
C ILE A 637 -14.92 19.58 23.74
N GLY A 638 -15.84 19.99 22.86
CA GLY A 638 -17.08 20.66 23.23
C GLY A 638 -18.30 19.91 22.72
N ALA A 639 -19.32 19.75 23.56
CA ALA A 639 -20.63 19.20 23.21
C ALA A 639 -21.67 19.71 24.21
N ALA A 640 -22.92 19.91 23.78
CA ALA A 640 -23.98 20.49 24.60
C ALA A 640 -24.82 19.46 25.38
N THR A 641 -24.99 18.23 24.89
CA THR A 641 -25.89 17.25 25.52
C THR A 641 -25.11 16.08 26.15
N PRO A 642 -25.59 15.49 27.25
CA PRO A 642 -25.00 14.28 27.83
C PRO A 642 -24.87 13.12 26.82
N ALA A 643 -25.85 12.96 25.92
CA ALA A 643 -25.84 11.92 24.90
C ALA A 643 -24.72 12.11 23.87
N ASP A 644 -24.49 13.34 23.41
CA ASP A 644 -23.42 13.66 22.47
C ASP A 644 -22.04 13.48 23.11
N ILE A 645 -21.88 13.88 24.38
CA ILE A 645 -20.66 13.65 25.17
C ILE A 645 -20.35 12.15 25.24
N ALA A 646 -21.33 11.32 25.60
CA ALA A 646 -21.17 9.87 25.67
C ALA A 646 -20.83 9.25 24.29
N ALA A 647 -21.37 9.80 23.20
CA ALA A 647 -21.03 9.36 21.85
C ALA A 647 -19.57 9.69 21.48
N LEU A 648 -19.05 10.86 21.85
CA LEU A 648 -17.66 11.25 21.61
C LEU A 648 -16.67 10.30 22.30
N ALA A 649 -16.96 9.87 23.53
CA ALA A 649 -16.13 8.93 24.28
C ALA A 649 -15.84 7.64 23.47
N ARG A 650 -16.85 7.14 22.76
CA ARG A 650 -16.76 5.95 21.90
C ARG A 650 -16.13 6.24 20.54
N LYS A 651 -16.49 7.38 19.93
CA LYS A 651 -16.13 7.71 18.54
C LYS A 651 -14.68 8.16 18.38
N LEU A 652 -14.18 9.07 19.22
CA LEU A 652 -12.88 9.73 19.02
C LEU A 652 -11.66 8.77 18.91
N PRO A 653 -11.61 7.64 19.63
CA PRO A 653 -10.54 6.65 19.42
C PRO A 653 -10.40 6.12 17.99
N HIS A 654 -11.47 6.15 17.18
CA HIS A 654 -11.47 5.70 15.79
C HIS A 654 -11.06 6.80 14.79
N TYR A 655 -10.81 8.03 15.27
CA TYR A 655 -10.50 9.20 14.46
C TYR A 655 -9.04 9.67 14.62
N SER A 656 -8.13 8.76 14.98
CA SER A 656 -6.75 9.04 15.42
C SER A 656 -5.90 9.91 14.47
N THR A 657 -6.18 9.91 13.17
CA THR A 657 -5.44 10.68 12.16
C THR A 657 -5.91 12.13 12.00
N TYR A 658 -7.03 12.52 12.60
CA TYR A 658 -7.61 13.85 12.44
C TYR A 658 -7.08 14.83 13.48
N GLY A 659 -6.98 16.10 13.10
CA GLY A 659 -6.62 17.23 13.96
C GLY A 659 -7.80 18.16 14.26
N ARG A 660 -8.89 18.06 13.49
CA ARG A 660 -10.17 18.72 13.78
C ARG A 660 -11.35 17.87 13.35
N LEU A 661 -12.39 17.84 14.19
CA LEU A 661 -13.63 17.11 13.95
C LEU A 661 -14.83 17.97 14.33
N VAL A 662 -15.90 17.85 13.55
CA VAL A 662 -17.21 18.41 13.88
C VAL A 662 -18.27 17.35 13.61
N PHE A 663 -19.20 17.20 14.55
CA PHE A 663 -20.35 16.32 14.44
C PHE A 663 -21.64 17.13 14.63
N ALA A 664 -22.69 16.76 13.89
CA ALA A 664 -24.03 17.28 14.14
C ALA A 664 -24.56 16.76 15.49
N ALA A 665 -25.05 17.65 16.36
CA ALA A 665 -25.62 17.24 17.65
C ALA A 665 -26.82 16.30 17.48
N GLY A 666 -27.04 15.42 18.46
CA GLY A 666 -28.08 14.40 18.47
C GLY A 666 -27.77 13.18 17.60
N THR A 667 -27.52 13.37 16.30
CA THR A 667 -27.19 12.25 15.38
C THR A 667 -25.73 11.82 15.50
N MET A 668 -24.85 12.75 15.88
CA MET A 668 -23.40 12.59 15.89
C MET A 668 -22.82 12.17 14.54
N ASN A 669 -23.50 12.52 13.44
CA ASN A 669 -22.96 12.34 12.09
C ASN A 669 -21.77 13.30 11.90
N ARG A 670 -20.66 12.77 11.37
CA ARG A 670 -19.45 13.56 11.14
C ARG A 670 -19.68 14.53 9.99
N LEU A 671 -19.58 15.83 10.28
CA LEU A 671 -19.63 16.90 9.30
C LEU A 671 -18.24 17.27 8.80
N VAL A 672 -17.25 17.29 9.70
CA VAL A 672 -15.86 17.62 9.40
C VAL A 672 -14.94 16.56 9.99
N GLY A 673 -13.93 16.15 9.23
CA GLY A 673 -12.82 15.35 9.71
C GLY A 673 -11.59 15.64 8.87
N GLU A 674 -10.68 16.45 9.41
CA GLU A 674 -9.54 16.97 8.67
C GLU A 674 -8.25 16.89 9.50
N ALA A 675 -7.13 16.66 8.82
CA ALA A 675 -5.81 16.81 9.43
C ALA A 675 -5.47 18.30 9.54
N LEU A 676 -4.71 18.67 10.57
CA LEU A 676 -4.19 20.03 10.66
C LEU A 676 -3.02 20.23 9.69
N PRO A 677 -2.79 21.45 9.18
CA PRO A 677 -1.60 21.74 8.40
C PRO A 677 -0.34 21.65 9.28
N VAL A 678 0.78 21.32 8.65
CA VAL A 678 2.10 21.40 9.29
C VAL A 678 2.54 22.85 9.25
N SER A 679 2.59 23.52 10.42
CA SER A 679 2.90 24.96 10.48
C SER A 679 4.37 25.27 10.72
N HIS A 680 5.17 24.33 11.23
CA HIS A 680 6.55 24.60 11.67
C HIS A 680 7.53 23.47 11.35
N SER A 681 7.72 23.18 10.06
CA SER A 681 8.78 22.26 9.64
C SER A 681 10.17 22.83 9.99
N PRO A 682 11.07 22.08 10.65
CA PRO A 682 12.47 22.47 10.81
C PRO A 682 13.24 22.50 9.49
N LEU A 683 12.65 22.01 8.39
CA LEU A 683 13.16 22.11 7.03
C LEU A 683 12.61 23.31 6.25
N SER A 684 11.81 24.17 6.90
CA SER A 684 11.35 25.45 6.37
C SER A 684 11.95 26.62 7.16
N ARG A 685 12.36 27.69 6.47
CA ARG A 685 12.86 28.92 7.08
C ARG A 685 12.28 30.14 6.39
N VAL A 686 11.59 30.98 7.16
CA VAL A 686 11.17 32.31 6.73
C VAL A 686 12.30 33.28 7.05
N LEU A 687 12.75 34.02 6.03
CA LEU A 687 13.87 34.96 6.08
C LEU A 687 13.40 36.42 6.03
N GLY A 688 12.21 36.66 5.44
CA GLY A 688 11.60 37.99 5.37
C GLY A 688 10.74 38.34 6.59
N THR A 689 10.19 39.55 6.60
CA THR A 689 9.24 40.03 7.63
C THR A 689 7.85 39.43 7.49
N THR A 690 7.53 38.89 6.31
CA THR A 690 6.24 38.31 5.97
C THR A 690 6.48 36.89 5.44
N ASP A 691 5.69 35.92 5.92
CA ASP A 691 5.73 34.55 5.39
C ASP A 691 4.84 34.44 4.15
N PRO A 692 5.38 34.17 2.94
CA PRO A 692 4.58 33.97 1.74
C PRO A 692 3.77 32.66 1.77
N GLY A 693 4.00 31.79 2.76
CA GLY A 693 3.40 30.47 2.86
C GLY A 693 4.20 29.40 2.12
N PRO A 694 3.84 28.11 2.29
CA PRO A 694 4.52 27.01 1.62
C PRO A 694 4.33 27.07 0.09
N PRO A 695 5.33 26.67 -0.70
CA PRO A 695 5.23 26.69 -2.15
C PRO A 695 4.23 25.65 -2.65
N THR A 696 3.49 25.98 -3.70
CA THR A 696 2.56 25.06 -4.37
C THR A 696 3.29 24.05 -5.26
N GLU A 697 2.76 22.83 -5.37
CA GLU A 697 3.24 21.82 -6.32
C GLU A 697 2.99 22.33 -7.76
N ARG A 698 4.03 22.34 -8.61
CA ARG A 698 3.93 22.77 -10.02
C ARG A 698 3.93 21.61 -11.01
N ARG A 699 4.37 20.42 -10.59
CA ARG A 699 4.50 19.30 -11.52
C ARG A 699 3.11 18.70 -11.80
N PRO A 700 2.75 18.46 -13.07
CA PRO A 700 1.51 17.76 -13.37
C PRO A 700 1.55 16.32 -12.83
N PRO A 701 0.38 15.75 -12.47
CA PRO A 701 0.25 14.33 -12.13
C PRO A 701 0.79 13.40 -13.22
N LEU A 702 1.23 12.20 -12.83
CA LEU A 702 1.65 11.16 -13.80
C LEU A 702 0.49 10.76 -14.73
N ALA A 703 -0.74 10.85 -14.22
CA ALA A 703 -1.95 10.57 -14.98
C ALA A 703 -2.04 11.40 -16.27
N ASP A 704 -1.47 12.61 -16.28
CA ASP A 704 -1.51 13.52 -17.43
C ASP A 704 -0.54 13.11 -18.55
N GLN A 705 0.28 12.06 -18.35
CA GLN A 705 1.15 11.51 -19.39
C GLN A 705 0.41 10.61 -20.38
N VAL A 706 -0.87 10.33 -20.14
CA VAL A 706 -1.72 9.55 -21.03
C VAL A 706 -3.02 10.30 -21.29
N GLU A 707 -3.55 10.17 -22.51
CA GLU A 707 -4.80 10.84 -22.91
C GLU A 707 -6.08 10.11 -22.41
N VAL A 708 -5.92 9.20 -21.45
CA VAL A 708 -7.01 8.45 -20.84
C VAL A 708 -7.24 8.97 -19.43
N ALA A 709 -8.45 9.44 -19.14
CA ALA A 709 -8.80 9.92 -17.82
C ALA A 709 -9.01 8.76 -16.84
N LEU A 710 -8.60 8.95 -15.58
CA LEU A 710 -8.97 8.04 -14.50
C LEU A 710 -10.49 8.11 -14.26
N PRO A 711 -11.14 6.97 -13.94
CA PRO A 711 -12.52 6.98 -13.46
C PRO A 711 -12.69 7.94 -12.27
N SER A 712 -13.55 8.94 -12.42
CA SER A 712 -13.81 9.92 -11.36
C SER A 712 -14.71 9.33 -10.27
N GLY A 713 -14.28 9.43 -9.01
CA GLY A 713 -15.10 9.07 -7.85
C GLY A 713 -15.89 10.22 -7.23
N ARG A 714 -16.19 11.27 -8.02
CA ARG A 714 -17.00 12.41 -7.59
C ARG A 714 -18.41 12.30 -8.13
#